data_AF-A0A8H5C366-F1
#
_entry.id   AF-A0A8H5C366-F1
#
_cell.length_a   1.000
_cell.length_b   1.000
_cell.length_c   1.000
_cell.angle_alpha   90.00
_cell.angle_beta   90.00
_cell.angle_gamma   90.00
#
_symmetry.space_group_name_H-M   'P 1'
#
loop_
_entity.id
_entity.type
_entity.pdbx_description
1 polymer ?
#
loop_
_entity_poly.entity_id
_entity_poly.type
_entity_poly.pdbx_seq_one_letter_code
_entity_poly.pdbx_strand_id
1 'polypeptide(L)'
;MRKLEKGDVNVDGDTDSNVRGKRLLQKCGFLPDGLRGPLLESFLSLPILETAEIYVNDSLPHMQLGPNQSYQQAKTMMRSDNDGSDIDLDDDVFLEQNEKGEITPRASQLRDYIFGEISFHLFLCGTLLHVRYTLNPKQRLAFNILADRISGNGEQLRMYLGGPAGTGKSRVIDALKELFLNRGEGNRYVLGSYMGIAAMNIGGMTLHSALNLHALSRMQLHGDVHQGLIEFWEGKDWLIIDEVSMISLSLLHQINEALQLARESDKPFGGINIMFAGDFAQLPPVGQRSLYSTILPWMCGLKNGQSSIHGKLLWLSVDTAVELEKPQRQNEDAEARFVQLLSRLRDGLCTDEDYDLLTSRVLSAENADAFEDKESPWRKAPIIVAENAPKDAINEACARQFALDNKRPLYWFHATDFRHGQEIENQDLIEELHGKHSGQTKGRLGRVPLCIGMPVLIAQNYDVAGGVVNGSKGTVKKLRYKPNRRGQKVLTSCIVNIPGCSALQMPHLSADEIPILSDSIEVAFSRYGGKNAKTVRRQQVAIVPAFAMTAHRAQGQTMENVIVDLQSCSSTESAYVMVSRATSLDGLFVLRHFAPEKITGGRTDEYKIESARMHAVALKSTTQYGTPEEQVQASAELAGIIPSAKSRPSQTKLGSAIKANPPRAKRTEQELRTDMVVIEAYQDQARKIYERTIVPRSKKRPRAPNNGAQQAGPPRKRLKRVEVDSVL
;
A
#
# COMPACT_ATOMS: atom_id res chain seq x y z
N MET A 1 24.01 24.52 -23.97
CA MET A 1 23.62 24.12 -25.35
C MET A 1 24.33 24.97 -26.41
N ARG A 2 23.93 26.23 -26.68
CA ARG A 2 24.60 27.06 -27.74
C ARG A 2 26.09 27.42 -27.51
N LYS A 3 26.61 27.32 -26.28
CA LYS A 3 28.06 27.48 -25.98
C LYS A 3 28.87 26.19 -26.22
N LEU A 4 28.22 25.03 -26.24
CA LEU A 4 28.84 23.73 -26.56
C LEU A 4 28.96 23.51 -28.08
N GLU A 5 28.04 24.07 -28.87
CA GLU A 5 28.08 23.99 -30.35
C GLU A 5 29.20 24.83 -31.00
N LYS A 6 29.83 25.75 -30.25
CA LYS A 6 30.88 26.64 -30.76
C LYS A 6 32.31 26.26 -30.34
N GLY A 7 32.48 25.20 -29.55
CA GLY A 7 33.82 24.72 -29.15
C GLY A 7 34.55 25.58 -28.11
N ASP A 8 33.92 26.58 -27.50
CA ASP A 8 34.58 27.53 -26.58
C ASP A 8 34.39 27.20 -25.09
N VAL A 9 34.60 25.95 -24.67
CA VAL A 9 34.68 25.63 -23.24
C VAL A 9 35.97 24.87 -22.95
N ASN A 10 36.93 25.60 -22.37
CA ASN A 10 38.15 25.03 -21.81
C ASN A 10 37.82 24.49 -20.40
N VAL A 11 37.95 23.17 -20.19
CA VAL A 11 37.58 22.47 -18.94
C VAL A 11 38.80 21.75 -18.37
N ASP A 12 39.85 22.51 -18.04
CA ASP A 12 41.05 21.98 -17.38
C ASP A 12 41.11 22.31 -15.87
N GLY A 13 39.96 22.32 -15.20
CA GLY A 13 39.96 22.59 -13.76
C GLY A 13 38.65 22.29 -13.07
N ASP A 14 38.26 21.02 -12.96
CA ASP A 14 37.43 20.60 -11.82
C ASP A 14 37.53 19.09 -11.56
N THR A 15 37.97 18.74 -10.36
CA THR A 15 38.26 17.37 -9.89
C THR A 15 37.01 16.69 -9.33
N ASP A 16 35.95 16.57 -10.13
CA ASP A 16 34.71 15.92 -9.69
C ASP A 16 34.58 14.48 -10.25
N SER A 17 34.37 13.53 -9.34
CA SER A 17 34.17 12.09 -9.59
C SER A 17 33.05 11.78 -10.60
N ASN A 18 32.09 12.71 -10.76
CA ASN A 18 31.02 12.66 -11.76
C ASN A 18 31.50 12.69 -13.21
N VAL A 19 32.66 13.30 -13.50
CA VAL A 19 33.20 13.40 -14.86
C VAL A 19 33.84 12.09 -15.31
N ARG A 20 34.43 11.31 -14.38
CA ARG A 20 34.99 9.97 -14.65
C ARG A 20 33.91 8.97 -15.05
N GLY A 21 32.75 8.97 -14.36
CA GLY A 21 31.60 8.13 -14.73
C GLY A 21 31.02 8.48 -16.11
N LYS A 22 30.93 9.78 -16.43
CA LYS A 22 30.49 10.25 -17.76
C LYS A 22 31.47 9.88 -18.88
N ARG A 23 32.78 10.00 -18.65
CA ARG A 23 33.80 9.56 -19.62
C ARG A 23 33.78 8.04 -19.85
N LEU A 24 33.48 7.23 -18.83
CA LEU A 24 33.34 5.78 -18.97
C LEU A 24 32.11 5.42 -19.82
N LEU A 25 30.96 6.03 -19.54
CA LEU A 25 29.71 5.81 -20.29
C LEU A 25 29.82 6.24 -21.77
N GLN A 26 30.58 7.30 -22.06
CA GLN A 26 30.89 7.71 -23.43
C GLN A 26 31.89 6.78 -24.13
N LYS A 27 32.92 6.28 -23.43
CA LYS A 27 33.89 5.32 -23.99
C LYS A 27 33.28 3.94 -24.26
N CYS A 28 32.27 3.53 -23.49
CA CYS A 28 31.51 2.29 -23.71
C CYS A 28 30.39 2.42 -24.78
N GLY A 29 30.24 3.56 -25.45
CA GLY A 29 29.27 3.73 -26.54
C GLY A 29 27.79 3.82 -26.12
N PHE A 30 27.48 4.07 -24.83
CA PHE A 30 26.11 4.00 -24.30
C PHE A 30 25.35 5.33 -24.18
N LEU A 31 25.82 6.38 -24.86
CA LEU A 31 25.04 7.59 -25.13
C LEU A 31 25.37 7.98 -26.59
N PRO A 32 24.49 7.76 -27.58
CA PRO A 32 23.33 8.64 -27.79
C PRO A 32 22.11 8.01 -28.51
N ASP A 33 21.01 8.75 -28.57
CA ASP A 33 19.93 8.70 -29.58
C ASP A 33 19.84 7.46 -30.49
N GLY A 34 19.01 6.47 -30.10
CA GLY A 34 18.46 5.49 -31.04
C GLY A 34 18.86 4.03 -30.83
N LEU A 35 18.56 3.45 -29.67
CA LEU A 35 18.37 2.00 -29.59
C LEU A 35 16.99 1.64 -30.18
N ARG A 36 16.96 1.20 -31.44
CA ARG A 36 15.82 0.49 -32.04
C ARG A 36 16.28 -0.90 -32.49
N GLY A 37 15.53 -1.94 -32.12
CA GLY A 37 15.61 -3.26 -32.76
C GLY A 37 15.67 -4.47 -31.80
N PRO A 38 15.82 -5.69 -32.37
CA PRO A 38 15.69 -6.99 -31.68
C PRO A 38 16.75 -7.26 -30.60
N LEU A 39 17.88 -6.54 -30.65
CA LEU A 39 18.97 -6.65 -29.68
C LEU A 39 18.59 -6.08 -28.30
N LEU A 40 17.78 -5.01 -28.24
CA LEU A 40 17.26 -4.47 -26.98
C LEU A 40 16.28 -5.44 -26.33
N GLU A 41 15.42 -6.08 -27.13
CA GLU A 41 14.49 -7.11 -26.65
C GLU A 41 15.23 -8.34 -26.12
N SER A 42 16.31 -8.75 -26.78
CA SER A 42 17.17 -9.85 -26.34
C SER A 42 17.89 -9.51 -25.02
N PHE A 43 18.42 -8.29 -24.88
CA PHE A 43 19.11 -7.81 -23.67
C PHE A 43 18.16 -7.63 -22.47
N LEU A 44 16.93 -7.16 -22.72
CA LEU A 44 15.89 -6.99 -21.70
C LEU A 44 15.22 -8.32 -21.29
N SER A 45 15.45 -9.40 -22.05
CA SER A 45 14.87 -10.73 -21.79
C SER A 45 15.72 -11.62 -20.88
N LEU A 46 16.98 -11.26 -20.65
CA LEU A 46 17.90 -11.99 -19.78
C LEU A 46 17.68 -11.62 -18.29
N PRO A 47 17.86 -12.56 -17.35
CA PRO A 47 18.04 -12.24 -15.93
C PRO A 47 19.18 -11.23 -15.76
N ILE A 48 18.96 -10.17 -14.98
CA ILE A 48 19.95 -9.08 -14.78
C ILE A 48 21.31 -9.60 -14.28
N LEU A 49 21.31 -10.70 -13.52
CA LEU A 49 22.52 -11.40 -13.08
C LEU A 49 23.30 -12.05 -14.23
N GLU A 50 22.65 -12.58 -15.27
CA GLU A 50 23.34 -13.10 -16.47
C GLU A 50 23.91 -11.95 -17.31
N THR A 51 23.20 -10.83 -17.40
CA THR A 51 23.70 -9.63 -18.11
C THR A 51 24.89 -9.00 -17.40
N ALA A 52 24.89 -9.02 -16.07
CA ALA A 52 26.01 -8.59 -15.23
C ALA A 52 27.17 -9.60 -15.25
N GLU A 53 26.92 -10.91 -15.25
CA GLU A 53 27.95 -11.94 -15.42
C GLU A 53 28.62 -11.85 -16.79
N ILE A 54 27.88 -11.56 -17.87
CA ILE A 54 28.49 -11.31 -19.18
C ILE A 54 29.40 -10.09 -19.12
N TYR A 55 28.96 -8.98 -18.49
CA TYR A 55 29.78 -7.78 -18.35
C TYR A 55 31.02 -7.98 -17.47
N VAL A 56 30.89 -8.70 -16.35
CA VAL A 56 31.99 -9.05 -15.42
C VAL A 56 32.96 -10.02 -16.09
N ASN A 57 32.47 -11.08 -16.74
CA ASN A 57 33.32 -12.09 -17.38
C ASN A 57 34.02 -11.57 -18.65
N ASP A 58 33.39 -10.68 -19.43
CA ASP A 58 34.03 -10.06 -20.60
C ASP A 58 35.00 -8.92 -20.22
N SER A 59 34.87 -8.33 -19.02
CA SER A 59 35.77 -7.27 -18.53
C SER A 59 36.92 -7.76 -17.63
N LEU A 60 36.84 -8.98 -17.08
CA LEU A 60 37.86 -9.63 -16.23
C LEU A 60 38.74 -10.75 -16.87
N PRO A 61 38.94 -10.93 -18.20
CA PRO A 61 39.74 -12.07 -18.67
C PRO A 61 41.27 -11.98 -18.48
N HIS A 62 41.83 -10.93 -17.86
CA HIS A 62 43.29 -10.68 -17.89
C HIS A 62 44.03 -10.78 -16.55
N MET A 63 43.52 -11.52 -15.56
CA MET A 63 44.26 -11.77 -14.32
C MET A 63 44.42 -13.25 -14.02
N GLN A 64 45.26 -13.92 -14.81
CA GLN A 64 46.02 -15.09 -14.35
C GLN A 64 47.51 -14.86 -14.61
N LEU A 65 48.18 -14.22 -13.65
CA LEU A 65 49.64 -14.15 -13.64
C LEU A 65 50.18 -15.50 -13.16
N GLY A 66 50.92 -16.20 -14.01
CA GLY A 66 51.64 -17.41 -13.64
C GLY A 66 52.76 -17.11 -12.63
N PRO A 67 53.20 -18.09 -11.82
CA PRO A 67 54.10 -17.88 -10.68
C PRO A 67 55.53 -17.36 -10.98
N ASN A 68 55.86 -17.08 -12.25
CA ASN A 68 57.23 -16.73 -12.68
C ASN A 68 57.33 -15.48 -13.59
N GLN A 69 56.32 -14.60 -13.64
CA GLN A 69 56.43 -13.35 -14.40
C GLN A 69 57.01 -12.21 -13.55
N SER A 70 57.92 -11.42 -14.14
CA SER A 70 58.60 -10.32 -13.46
C SER A 70 57.72 -9.07 -13.37
N TYR A 71 57.88 -8.27 -12.30
CA TYR A 71 57.16 -7.00 -12.08
C TYR A 71 57.19 -6.07 -13.30
N GLN A 72 58.32 -6.03 -14.01
CA GLN A 72 58.49 -5.23 -15.22
C GLN A 72 57.66 -5.75 -16.41
N GLN A 73 57.46 -7.07 -16.55
CA GLN A 73 56.59 -7.63 -17.58
C GLN A 73 55.11 -7.33 -17.32
N ALA A 74 54.66 -7.44 -16.07
CA ALA A 74 53.30 -7.07 -15.68
C ALA A 74 53.03 -5.57 -15.92
N LYS A 75 54.01 -4.71 -15.60
CA LYS A 75 53.94 -3.26 -15.86
C LYS A 75 53.93 -2.92 -17.35
N THR A 76 54.59 -3.72 -18.19
CA THR A 76 54.64 -3.51 -19.65
C THR A 76 53.36 -3.98 -20.34
N MET A 77 52.74 -5.07 -19.88
CA MET A 77 51.42 -5.51 -20.36
C MET A 77 50.32 -4.50 -20.04
N MET A 78 50.39 -3.80 -18.90
CA MET A 78 49.45 -2.71 -18.60
C MET A 78 49.65 -1.45 -19.48
N ARG A 79 50.80 -1.32 -20.16
CA ARG A 79 51.11 -0.18 -21.04
C ARG A 79 50.69 -0.39 -22.50
N SER A 80 50.49 -1.63 -22.96
CA SER A 80 50.30 -1.92 -24.39
C SER A 80 48.88 -1.67 -24.94
N ASP A 81 47.89 -1.38 -24.09
CA ASP A 81 46.50 -1.15 -24.52
C ASP A 81 46.10 0.34 -24.62
N ASN A 82 47.02 1.27 -24.39
CA ASN A 82 46.75 2.70 -24.52
C ASN A 82 47.41 3.29 -25.76
N ASP A 83 46.59 3.55 -26.77
CA ASP A 83 46.97 4.29 -27.97
C ASP A 83 47.24 5.76 -27.58
N GLY A 84 48.53 6.11 -27.49
CA GLY A 84 49.06 7.42 -27.90
C GLY A 84 48.69 8.68 -27.11
N SER A 85 48.28 8.62 -25.83
CA SER A 85 48.24 9.83 -24.99
C SER A 85 48.78 9.57 -23.59
N ASP A 86 49.95 10.16 -23.29
CA ASP A 86 50.58 10.18 -21.97
C ASP A 86 49.61 10.78 -20.94
N ILE A 87 49.05 9.90 -20.11
CA ILE A 87 48.45 10.27 -18.83
C ILE A 87 49.40 9.68 -17.79
N ASP A 88 50.19 10.54 -17.15
CA ASP A 88 50.94 10.20 -15.93
C ASP A 88 49.92 9.79 -14.85
N LEU A 89 49.64 8.49 -14.76
CA LEU A 89 49.17 7.88 -13.55
C LEU A 89 50.43 7.51 -12.77
N ASP A 90 50.58 8.03 -11.55
CA ASP A 90 51.62 7.54 -10.64
C ASP A 90 51.46 6.01 -10.49
N ASP A 91 52.32 5.28 -11.20
CA ASP A 91 52.24 3.86 -11.53
C ASP A 91 52.51 2.92 -10.31
N ASP A 92 52.62 3.46 -9.10
CA ASP A 92 53.01 2.74 -7.88
C ASP A 92 51.82 2.38 -6.95
N VAL A 93 50.58 2.58 -7.41
CA VAL A 93 49.41 2.59 -6.50
C VAL A 93 48.77 1.21 -6.28
N PHE A 94 48.91 0.24 -7.20
CA PHE A 94 48.04 -0.96 -7.22
C PHE A 94 48.68 -2.30 -6.81
N LEU A 95 50.01 -2.39 -6.72
CA LEU A 95 50.72 -3.65 -6.48
C LEU A 95 51.67 -3.53 -5.28
N GLU A 96 51.65 -4.51 -4.37
CA GLU A 96 52.66 -4.67 -3.32
C GLU A 96 53.39 -6.00 -3.49
N GLN A 97 54.71 -5.97 -3.32
CA GLN A 97 55.54 -7.18 -3.34
C GLN A 97 55.78 -7.61 -1.89
N ASN A 98 55.42 -8.85 -1.56
CA ASN A 98 55.65 -9.39 -0.22
C ASN A 98 57.15 -9.77 -0.03
N GLU A 99 57.57 -10.03 1.21
CA GLU A 99 58.97 -10.38 1.56
C GLU A 99 59.51 -11.63 0.83
N LYS A 100 58.64 -12.43 0.22
CA LYS A 100 58.98 -13.61 -0.59
C LYS A 100 59.05 -13.34 -2.09
N GLY A 101 58.83 -12.10 -2.52
CA GLY A 101 58.88 -11.68 -3.92
C GLY A 101 57.58 -11.88 -4.70
N GLU A 102 56.50 -12.32 -4.06
CA GLU A 102 55.18 -12.49 -4.70
C GLU A 102 54.46 -11.15 -4.78
N ILE A 103 53.85 -10.86 -5.94
CA ILE A 103 53.17 -9.60 -6.22
C ILE A 103 51.68 -9.78 -5.90
N THR A 104 51.15 -8.99 -4.97
CA THR A 104 49.74 -9.02 -4.55
C THR A 104 49.11 -7.63 -4.59
N PRO A 105 47.84 -7.48 -5.02
CA PRO A 105 47.14 -6.20 -4.98
C PRO A 105 46.82 -5.77 -3.54
N ARG A 106 46.93 -4.46 -3.25
CA ARG A 106 46.65 -3.89 -1.90
C ARG A 106 45.20 -4.15 -1.46
N ALA A 107 45.03 -4.91 -0.38
CA ALA A 107 43.72 -5.36 0.13
C ALA A 107 42.73 -4.21 0.46
N SER A 108 43.21 -3.03 0.84
CA SER A 108 42.38 -1.86 1.14
C SER A 108 41.70 -1.27 -0.09
N GLN A 109 42.41 -1.19 -1.22
CA GLN A 109 41.89 -0.62 -2.47
C GLN A 109 41.15 -1.64 -3.33
N LEU A 110 41.44 -2.93 -3.17
CA LEU A 110 40.59 -4.03 -3.68
C LEU A 110 39.19 -3.96 -3.05
N ARG A 111 39.13 -3.60 -1.76
CA ARG A 111 37.87 -3.30 -1.08
C ARG A 111 37.16 -2.11 -1.73
N ASP A 112 37.84 -1.00 -1.94
CA ASP A 112 37.25 0.21 -2.56
C ASP A 112 36.83 -0.02 -4.02
N TYR A 113 37.56 -0.86 -4.77
CA TYR A 113 37.21 -1.28 -6.12
C TYR A 113 35.98 -2.20 -6.14
N ILE A 114 35.94 -3.21 -5.26
CA ILE A 114 34.77 -4.08 -5.06
C ILE A 114 33.56 -3.27 -4.59
N PHE A 115 33.73 -2.34 -3.66
CA PHE A 115 32.66 -1.43 -3.21
C PHE A 115 32.21 -0.47 -4.32
N GLY A 116 33.13 -0.03 -5.17
CA GLY A 116 32.85 0.76 -6.37
C GLY A 116 32.06 -0.02 -7.41
N GLU A 117 32.42 -1.27 -7.68
CA GLU A 117 31.67 -2.17 -8.58
C GLU A 117 30.31 -2.57 -8.02
N ILE A 118 30.20 -2.84 -6.71
CA ILE A 118 28.90 -3.09 -6.06
C ILE A 118 28.00 -1.86 -6.15
N SER A 119 28.55 -0.65 -5.97
CA SER A 119 27.81 0.61 -6.12
C SER A 119 27.42 0.89 -7.58
N PHE A 120 28.29 0.52 -8.54
CA PHE A 120 28.00 0.61 -9.97
C PHE A 120 26.94 -0.41 -10.40
N HIS A 121 27.00 -1.65 -9.91
CA HIS A 121 25.99 -2.68 -10.10
C HIS A 121 24.64 -2.25 -9.51
N LEU A 122 24.64 -1.60 -8.34
CA LEU A 122 23.46 -0.98 -7.72
C LEU A 122 22.83 0.10 -8.60
N PHE A 123 23.67 0.98 -9.17
CA PHE A 123 23.24 2.03 -10.09
C PHE A 123 22.72 1.46 -11.41
N LEU A 124 23.38 0.43 -11.96
CA LEU A 124 23.00 -0.21 -13.21
C LEU A 124 21.70 -0.99 -13.06
N CYS A 125 21.53 -1.77 -11.98
CA CYS A 125 20.27 -2.44 -11.65
C CYS A 125 19.12 -1.45 -11.48
N GLY A 126 19.33 -0.33 -10.79
CA GLY A 126 18.31 0.70 -10.65
C GLY A 126 17.93 1.37 -11.98
N THR A 127 18.92 1.64 -12.83
CA THR A 127 18.72 2.27 -14.15
C THR A 127 18.05 1.33 -15.16
N LEU A 128 18.41 0.05 -15.15
CA LEU A 128 17.80 -0.99 -16.00
C LEU A 128 16.35 -1.28 -15.58
N LEU A 129 16.06 -1.33 -14.28
CA LEU A 129 14.69 -1.49 -13.77
C LEU A 129 13.79 -0.31 -14.14
N HIS A 130 14.32 0.91 -14.13
CA HIS A 130 13.59 2.08 -14.63
C HIS A 130 13.12 1.91 -16.08
N VAL A 131 14.00 1.41 -16.96
CA VAL A 131 13.69 1.17 -18.38
C VAL A 131 12.72 0.00 -18.53
N ARG A 132 12.97 -1.12 -17.83
CA ARG A 132 12.13 -2.32 -17.87
C ARG A 132 10.70 -2.04 -17.40
N TYR A 133 10.54 -1.31 -16.31
CA TYR A 133 9.23 -0.96 -15.76
C TYR A 133 8.64 0.31 -16.37
N THR A 134 9.34 0.97 -17.30
CA THR A 134 8.91 2.22 -17.96
C THR A 134 8.36 3.23 -16.94
N LEU A 135 9.13 3.48 -15.88
CA LEU A 135 8.68 4.32 -14.76
C LEU A 135 8.62 5.79 -15.19
N ASN A 136 7.54 6.48 -14.85
CA ASN A 136 7.44 7.93 -15.07
C ASN A 136 8.37 8.70 -14.10
N PRO A 137 8.63 10.02 -14.31
CA PRO A 137 9.58 10.78 -13.48
C PRO A 137 9.31 10.72 -11.98
N LYS A 138 8.04 10.81 -11.55
CA LYS A 138 7.66 10.75 -10.13
C LYS A 138 7.77 9.32 -9.56
N GLN A 139 7.41 8.30 -10.34
CA GLN A 139 7.62 6.89 -9.97
C GLN A 139 9.11 6.56 -9.83
N ARG A 140 9.95 7.08 -10.74
CA ARG A 140 11.40 6.98 -10.69
C ARG A 140 11.98 7.67 -9.46
N LEU A 141 11.52 8.87 -9.14
CA LEU A 141 11.91 9.58 -7.92
C LEU A 141 11.61 8.74 -6.67
N ALA A 142 10.39 8.19 -6.57
CA ALA A 142 10.03 7.31 -5.48
C ALA A 142 10.93 6.07 -5.40
N PHE A 143 11.16 5.40 -6.53
CA PHE A 143 12.02 4.23 -6.63
C PHE A 143 13.46 4.54 -6.19
N ASN A 144 14.02 5.67 -6.62
CA ASN A 144 15.39 6.07 -6.28
C ASN A 144 15.57 6.32 -4.78
N ILE A 145 14.60 6.99 -4.13
CA ILE A 145 14.62 7.21 -2.67
C ILE A 145 14.64 5.87 -1.94
N LEU A 146 13.81 4.92 -2.39
CA LEU A 146 13.73 3.59 -1.78
C LEU A 146 15.01 2.78 -2.01
N ALA A 147 15.56 2.81 -3.22
CA ALA A 147 16.78 2.10 -3.59
C ALA A 147 18.01 2.62 -2.80
N ASP A 148 18.13 3.94 -2.61
CA ASP A 148 19.18 4.55 -1.78
C ASP A 148 19.12 4.00 -0.33
N ARG A 149 17.92 3.95 0.24
CA ARG A 149 17.70 3.46 1.61
C ARG A 149 17.95 1.96 1.75
N ILE A 150 17.55 1.15 0.77
CA ILE A 150 17.82 -0.30 0.76
C ILE A 150 19.32 -0.59 0.75
N SER A 151 20.11 0.28 0.11
CA SER A 151 21.57 0.18 0.03
C SER A 151 22.29 0.47 1.35
N GLY A 152 21.56 0.87 2.40
CA GLY A 152 22.11 1.10 3.74
C GLY A 152 22.46 2.56 4.03
N ASN A 153 22.13 3.49 3.13
CA ASN A 153 22.36 4.91 3.36
C ASN A 153 21.23 5.51 4.21
N GLY A 154 21.55 5.94 5.44
CA GLY A 154 20.74 6.91 6.19
C GLY A 154 19.97 6.38 7.40
N GLU A 155 19.18 7.28 8.00
CA GLU A 155 18.28 6.98 9.12
C GLU A 155 17.02 6.22 8.65
N GLN A 156 16.24 5.71 9.60
CA GLN A 156 14.97 5.05 9.34
C GLN A 156 14.09 5.87 8.39
N LEU A 157 13.71 5.29 7.24
CA LEU A 157 12.80 5.90 6.30
C LEU A 157 11.35 5.71 6.75
N ARG A 158 10.58 6.81 6.76
CA ARG A 158 9.12 6.80 6.89
C ARG A 158 8.54 7.60 5.72
N MET A 159 8.18 6.88 4.67
CA MET A 159 7.80 7.46 3.39
C MET A 159 6.30 7.29 3.10
N TYR A 160 5.69 8.31 2.49
CA TYR A 160 4.36 8.22 1.88
C TYR A 160 4.45 8.29 0.34
N LEU A 161 3.93 7.28 -0.34
CA LEU A 161 3.73 7.23 -1.79
C LEU A 161 2.25 7.46 -2.11
N GLY A 162 1.91 8.72 -2.37
CA GLY A 162 0.56 9.17 -2.64
C GLY A 162 0.21 9.22 -4.13
N GLY A 163 -1.07 9.41 -4.43
CA GLY A 163 -1.55 9.78 -5.76
C GLY A 163 -2.90 9.16 -6.08
N PRO A 164 -3.66 9.71 -7.06
CA PRO A 164 -4.96 9.17 -7.48
C PRO A 164 -4.98 7.66 -7.79
N ALA A 165 -6.18 7.10 -7.86
CA ALA A 165 -6.39 5.74 -8.32
C ALA A 165 -5.81 5.55 -9.74
N GLY A 166 -4.99 4.52 -9.95
CA GLY A 166 -4.45 4.20 -11.26
C GLY A 166 -3.15 4.90 -11.63
N THR A 167 -2.53 5.69 -10.76
CA THR A 167 -1.24 6.38 -11.05
C THR A 167 0.02 5.50 -11.05
N GLY A 168 -0.14 4.18 -10.89
CA GLY A 168 0.97 3.22 -10.93
C GLY A 168 1.75 3.06 -9.62
N LYS A 169 1.13 3.28 -8.45
CA LYS A 169 1.75 2.97 -7.14
C LYS A 169 2.22 1.51 -7.06
N SER A 170 1.39 0.57 -7.48
CA SER A 170 1.74 -0.86 -7.53
C SER A 170 2.94 -1.14 -8.45
N ARG A 171 3.10 -0.38 -9.54
CA ARG A 171 4.27 -0.48 -10.44
C ARG A 171 5.58 -0.18 -9.72
N VAL A 172 5.59 0.81 -8.82
CA VAL A 172 6.75 1.13 -7.97
C VAL A 172 7.03 -0.01 -6.99
N ILE A 173 5.98 -0.58 -6.40
CA ILE A 173 6.10 -1.75 -5.51
C ILE A 173 6.68 -2.95 -6.26
N ASP A 174 6.22 -3.21 -7.49
CA ASP A 174 6.72 -4.33 -8.32
C ASP A 174 8.20 -4.15 -8.67
N ALA A 175 8.61 -2.93 -9.08
CA ALA A 175 10.01 -2.63 -9.32
C ALA A 175 10.88 -2.81 -8.07
N LEU A 176 10.34 -2.47 -6.89
CA LEU A 176 11.02 -2.67 -5.61
C LEU A 176 11.17 -4.16 -5.26
N LYS A 177 10.14 -4.98 -5.52
CA LYS A 177 10.20 -6.43 -5.33
C LYS A 177 11.29 -7.04 -6.21
N GLU A 178 11.36 -6.64 -7.48
CA GLU A 178 12.40 -7.11 -8.38
C GLU A 178 13.79 -6.67 -7.90
N LEU A 179 13.95 -5.46 -7.37
CA LEU A 179 15.21 -5.01 -6.76
C LEU A 179 15.64 -5.91 -5.60
N PHE A 180 14.74 -6.25 -4.67
CA PHE A 180 15.06 -7.17 -3.56
C PHE A 180 15.40 -8.57 -4.07
N LEU A 181 14.68 -9.09 -5.07
CA LEU A 181 14.93 -10.41 -5.64
C LEU A 181 16.29 -10.47 -6.34
N ASN A 182 16.62 -9.47 -7.15
CA ASN A 182 17.91 -9.40 -7.86
C ASN A 182 19.10 -9.29 -6.90
N ARG A 183 18.88 -8.81 -5.67
CA ARG A 183 19.89 -8.75 -4.60
C ARG A 183 19.97 -10.03 -3.76
N GLY A 184 19.13 -11.04 -4.01
CA GLY A 184 19.00 -12.20 -3.14
C GLY A 184 18.41 -11.86 -1.75
N GLU A 185 17.78 -10.70 -1.64
CA GLU A 185 17.31 -10.08 -0.39
C GLU A 185 15.78 -10.13 -0.25
N GLY A 186 15.11 -11.06 -0.95
CA GLY A 186 13.65 -11.18 -0.97
C GLY A 186 12.99 -11.34 0.41
N ASN A 187 13.75 -11.78 1.42
CA ASN A 187 13.27 -11.96 2.80
C ASN A 187 13.35 -10.70 3.66
N ARG A 188 13.87 -9.57 3.15
CA ARG A 188 14.06 -8.31 3.92
C ARG A 188 12.79 -7.46 4.06
N TYR A 189 11.77 -7.69 3.24
CA TYR A 189 10.56 -6.87 3.22
C TYR A 189 9.29 -7.65 3.53
N VAL A 190 8.28 -6.93 4.04
CA VAL A 190 6.90 -7.42 4.17
C VAL A 190 5.98 -6.49 3.40
N LEU A 191 5.13 -7.07 2.55
CA LEU A 191 4.02 -6.36 1.91
C LEU A 191 2.75 -6.59 2.72
N GLY A 192 2.16 -5.50 3.18
CA GLY A 192 0.99 -5.48 4.04
C GLY A 192 -0.16 -4.69 3.42
N SER A 193 -1.40 -5.14 3.63
CA SER A 193 -2.58 -4.29 3.45
C SER A 193 -3.63 -4.54 4.53
N TYR A 194 -4.58 -3.63 4.69
CA TYR A 194 -5.71 -3.81 5.61
C TYR A 194 -6.64 -4.93 5.13
N MET A 195 -6.91 -5.01 3.83
CA MET A 195 -7.83 -6.00 3.24
C MET A 195 -7.09 -7.19 2.62
N GLY A 196 -7.71 -8.38 2.69
CA GLY A 196 -7.15 -9.60 2.10
C GLY A 196 -6.97 -9.52 0.59
N ILE A 197 -7.95 -8.98 -0.15
CA ILE A 197 -7.86 -8.81 -1.62
C ILE A 197 -6.72 -7.86 -1.98
N ALA A 198 -6.64 -6.70 -1.32
CA ALA A 198 -5.58 -5.72 -1.59
C ALA A 198 -4.19 -6.31 -1.28
N ALA A 199 -4.06 -7.05 -0.17
CA ALA A 199 -2.84 -7.78 0.14
C ALA A 199 -2.47 -8.81 -0.93
N MET A 200 -3.44 -9.60 -1.43
CA MET A 200 -3.20 -10.55 -2.52
C MET A 200 -2.76 -9.87 -3.82
N ASN A 201 -3.36 -8.73 -4.18
CA ASN A 201 -3.03 -8.01 -5.41
C ASN A 201 -1.57 -7.55 -5.46
N ILE A 202 -0.96 -7.24 -4.31
CA ILE A 202 0.46 -6.89 -4.23
C ILE A 202 1.36 -8.10 -3.92
N GLY A 203 0.81 -9.32 -3.84
CA GLY A 203 1.54 -10.52 -3.42
C GLY A 203 2.05 -10.45 -1.98
N GLY A 204 1.26 -9.82 -1.11
CA GLY A 204 1.53 -9.64 0.31
C GLY A 204 0.51 -10.33 1.20
N MET A 205 0.45 -9.91 2.47
CA MET A 205 -0.47 -10.45 3.47
C MET A 205 -1.22 -9.34 4.21
N THR A 206 -2.25 -9.72 4.98
CA THR A 206 -2.95 -8.71 5.79
C THR A 206 -2.07 -8.25 6.95
N LEU A 207 -2.13 -6.97 7.31
CA LEU A 207 -1.41 -6.41 8.46
C LEU A 207 -1.72 -7.15 9.77
N HIS A 208 -2.97 -7.59 9.93
CA HIS A 208 -3.40 -8.40 11.08
C HIS A 208 -2.64 -9.73 11.19
N SER A 209 -2.33 -10.35 10.04
CA SER A 209 -1.57 -11.61 9.99
C SER A 209 -0.08 -11.36 10.19
N ALA A 210 0.49 -10.38 9.49
CA ALA A 210 1.93 -10.05 9.57
C ALA A 210 2.39 -9.64 10.97
N LEU A 211 1.49 -9.06 11.77
CA LEU A 211 1.81 -8.48 13.08
C LEU A 211 1.09 -9.18 14.24
N ASN A 212 0.38 -10.27 13.96
CA ASN A 212 -0.41 -11.03 14.95
C ASN A 212 -1.32 -10.14 15.83
N LEU A 213 -1.99 -9.16 15.23
CA LEU A 213 -2.70 -8.09 15.97
C LEU A 213 -3.87 -8.62 16.81
N HIS A 214 -4.47 -9.75 16.43
CA HIS A 214 -5.56 -10.38 17.20
C HIS A 214 -5.10 -10.86 18.58
N ALA A 215 -3.89 -11.43 18.66
CA ALA A 215 -3.33 -11.90 19.93
C ALA A 215 -2.92 -10.72 20.82
N LEU A 216 -2.30 -9.70 20.22
CA LEU A 216 -1.89 -8.46 20.92
C LEU A 216 -3.11 -7.70 21.48
N SER A 217 -4.19 -7.60 20.71
CA SER A 217 -5.41 -6.91 21.16
C SER A 217 -6.12 -7.60 22.33
N ARG A 218 -5.94 -8.92 22.50
CA ARG A 218 -6.55 -9.69 23.61
C ARG A 218 -5.70 -9.70 24.87
N MET A 219 -4.55 -9.00 24.89
CA MET A 219 -3.56 -9.04 25.97
C MET A 219 -3.16 -10.47 26.37
N GLN A 220 -3.33 -11.44 25.45
CA GLN A 220 -2.81 -12.79 25.60
C GLN A 220 -1.34 -12.77 25.14
N LEU A 221 -0.51 -12.07 25.92
CA LEU A 221 0.94 -12.13 25.79
C LEU A 221 1.42 -13.46 26.40
N HIS A 222 1.06 -14.57 25.77
CA HIS A 222 1.71 -15.84 26.02
C HIS A 222 3.09 -15.78 25.33
N GLY A 223 4.13 -16.36 25.93
CA GLY A 223 5.50 -16.31 25.40
C GLY A 223 5.58 -16.69 23.92
N ASP A 224 4.79 -17.69 23.52
CA ASP A 224 4.74 -18.23 22.15
C ASP A 224 4.33 -17.18 21.09
N VAL A 225 3.41 -16.27 21.43
CA VAL A 225 2.95 -15.21 20.50
C VAL A 225 4.06 -14.19 20.25
N HIS A 226 4.76 -13.82 21.32
CA HIS A 226 5.87 -12.86 21.25
C HIS A 226 7.04 -13.46 20.47
N GLN A 227 7.38 -14.71 20.76
CA GLN A 227 8.45 -15.44 20.11
C GLN A 227 8.18 -15.61 18.60
N GLY A 228 6.97 -16.01 18.22
CA GLY A 228 6.60 -16.13 16.81
C GLY A 228 6.62 -14.79 16.06
N LEU A 229 6.37 -13.67 16.75
CA LEU A 229 6.50 -12.34 16.14
C LEU A 229 7.97 -11.94 15.93
N ILE A 230 8.85 -12.24 16.89
CA ILE A 230 10.30 -12.01 16.74
C ILE A 230 10.83 -12.83 15.57
N GLU A 231 10.53 -14.13 15.53
CA GLU A 231 10.97 -15.04 14.46
C GLU A 231 10.45 -14.59 13.09
N PHE A 232 9.18 -14.20 13.01
CA PHE A 232 8.61 -13.71 11.76
C PHE A 232 9.31 -12.44 11.28
N TRP A 233 9.63 -11.49 12.17
CA TRP A 233 10.29 -10.24 11.80
C TRP A 233 11.83 -10.33 11.77
N GLU A 234 12.43 -11.46 12.09
CA GLU A 234 13.88 -11.65 11.96
C GLU A 234 14.33 -11.42 10.51
N GLY A 235 15.40 -10.65 10.34
CA GLY A 235 15.94 -10.25 9.03
C GLY A 235 15.11 -9.24 8.22
N LYS A 236 13.90 -8.86 8.66
CA LYS A 236 12.96 -8.00 7.90
C LYS A 236 12.99 -6.52 8.26
N ASP A 237 13.72 -5.69 7.54
CA ASP A 237 13.88 -4.27 7.84
C ASP A 237 12.94 -3.33 7.07
N TRP A 238 12.04 -3.87 6.25
CA TRP A 238 11.03 -3.10 5.52
C TRP A 238 9.60 -3.59 5.75
N LEU A 239 8.68 -2.65 5.99
CA LEU A 239 7.24 -2.87 5.90
C LEU A 239 6.62 -1.87 4.93
N ILE A 240 6.06 -2.40 3.85
CA ILE A 240 5.36 -1.65 2.82
C ILE A 240 3.87 -1.88 3.00
N ILE A 241 3.12 -0.80 3.14
CA ILE A 241 1.71 -0.85 3.47
C ILE A 241 0.89 -0.20 2.36
N ASP A 242 0.13 -1.01 1.63
CA ASP A 242 -0.79 -0.54 0.60
C ASP A 242 -2.19 -0.25 1.16
N GLU A 243 -2.93 0.61 0.46
CA GLU A 243 -4.23 1.14 0.85
C GLU A 243 -4.23 1.84 2.23
N VAL A 244 -3.26 2.74 2.43
CA VAL A 244 -3.10 3.51 3.69
C VAL A 244 -4.35 4.29 4.11
N SER A 245 -5.24 4.63 3.16
CA SER A 245 -6.50 5.34 3.45
C SER A 245 -7.39 4.57 4.43
N MET A 246 -7.30 3.24 4.47
CA MET A 246 -8.06 2.37 5.36
C MET A 246 -7.41 2.17 6.73
N ILE A 247 -6.24 2.77 6.98
CA ILE A 247 -5.54 2.64 8.25
C ILE A 247 -6.07 3.69 9.22
N SER A 248 -6.50 3.24 10.38
CA SER A 248 -6.89 4.13 11.46
C SER A 248 -5.72 4.51 12.35
N LEU A 249 -5.86 5.62 13.08
CA LEU A 249 -4.88 6.03 14.08
C LEU A 249 -4.64 4.93 15.13
N SER A 250 -5.70 4.26 15.57
CA SER A 250 -5.59 3.13 16.50
C SER A 250 -4.82 1.96 15.90
N LEU A 251 -5.06 1.62 14.63
CA LEU A 251 -4.37 0.53 13.96
C LEU A 251 -2.89 0.88 13.76
N LEU A 252 -2.57 2.11 13.35
CA LEU A 252 -1.18 2.56 13.20
C LEU A 252 -0.40 2.47 14.52
N HIS A 253 -1.04 2.81 15.64
CA HIS A 253 -0.44 2.61 16.95
C HIS A 253 -0.20 1.14 17.28
N GLN A 254 -1.14 0.25 16.98
CA GLN A 254 -0.97 -1.20 17.18
C GLN A 254 0.15 -1.77 16.31
N ILE A 255 0.29 -1.31 15.06
CA ILE A 255 1.40 -1.68 14.18
C ILE A 255 2.73 -1.29 14.81
N ASN A 256 2.84 -0.06 15.33
CA ASN A 256 4.03 0.38 16.04
C ASN A 256 4.32 -0.49 17.27
N GLU A 257 3.33 -0.75 18.15
CA GLU A 257 3.55 -1.60 19.33
C GLU A 257 4.03 -3.01 18.93
N ALA A 258 3.42 -3.62 17.91
CA ALA A 258 3.83 -4.93 17.43
C ALA A 258 5.28 -4.95 16.93
N LEU A 259 5.68 -3.97 16.12
CA LEU A 259 7.04 -3.88 15.59
C LEU A 259 8.08 -3.54 16.67
N GLN A 260 7.73 -2.71 17.64
CA GLN A 260 8.60 -2.42 18.79
C GLN A 260 8.85 -3.67 19.64
N LEU A 261 7.83 -4.50 19.83
CA LEU A 261 7.97 -5.82 20.48
C LEU A 261 8.86 -6.76 19.65
N ALA A 262 8.58 -6.87 18.34
CA ALA A 262 9.32 -7.75 17.43
C ALA A 262 10.81 -7.40 17.31
N ARG A 263 11.16 -6.11 17.46
CA ARG A 263 12.52 -5.58 17.36
C ARG A 263 13.18 -5.33 18.70
N GLU A 264 12.47 -5.55 19.80
CA GLU A 264 12.89 -5.18 21.15
C GLU A 264 13.45 -3.74 21.22
N SER A 265 12.78 -2.81 20.54
CA SER A 265 13.28 -1.46 20.28
C SER A 265 12.19 -0.42 20.51
N ASP A 266 12.49 0.60 21.29
CA ASP A 266 11.59 1.74 21.54
C ASP A 266 11.56 2.74 20.39
N LYS A 267 12.36 2.52 19.33
CA LYS A 267 12.32 3.36 18.13
C LYS A 267 10.93 3.31 17.48
N PRO A 268 10.53 4.32 16.72
CA PRO A 268 9.25 4.32 16.02
C PRO A 268 9.21 3.10 15.09
N PHE A 269 8.13 2.33 15.10
CA PHE A 269 8.02 1.07 14.35
C PHE A 269 9.17 0.08 14.61
N GLY A 270 9.77 0.10 15.81
CA GLY A 270 10.93 -0.74 16.13
C GLY A 270 12.20 -0.42 15.32
N GLY A 271 12.22 0.70 14.58
CA GLY A 271 13.30 1.07 13.67
C GLY A 271 13.19 0.49 12.26
N ILE A 272 12.08 -0.19 11.92
CA ILE A 272 11.81 -0.73 10.58
C ILE A 272 11.46 0.41 9.62
N ASN A 273 11.97 0.34 8.39
CA ASN A 273 11.63 1.29 7.34
C ASN A 273 10.18 1.08 6.90
N ILE A 274 9.39 2.16 6.85
CA ILE A 274 7.98 2.10 6.48
C ILE A 274 7.74 2.88 5.19
N MET A 275 7.08 2.23 4.22
CA MET A 275 6.48 2.91 3.07
C MET A 275 4.96 2.76 3.12
N PHE A 276 4.24 3.86 3.22
CA PHE A 276 2.78 3.91 3.09
C PHE A 276 2.42 4.24 1.65
N ALA A 277 1.59 3.41 1.00
CA ALA A 277 1.08 3.67 -0.34
C ALA A 277 -0.45 3.80 -0.30
N GLY A 278 -1.00 4.74 -1.08
CA GLY A 278 -2.45 4.86 -1.25
C GLY A 278 -2.92 6.24 -1.66
N ASP A 279 -4.22 6.51 -1.44
CA ASP A 279 -4.86 7.78 -1.75
C ASP A 279 -5.90 8.11 -0.67
N PHE A 280 -5.68 9.18 0.09
CA PHE A 280 -6.63 9.61 1.13
C PHE A 280 -7.96 10.11 0.58
N ALA A 281 -8.08 10.35 -0.74
CA ALA A 281 -9.34 10.67 -1.38
C ALA A 281 -10.26 9.44 -1.52
N GLN A 282 -9.74 8.23 -1.29
CA GLN A 282 -10.53 6.99 -1.26
C GLN A 282 -11.21 6.80 0.10
N LEU A 283 -11.73 5.60 0.36
CA LEU A 283 -12.52 5.36 1.56
C LEU A 283 -11.65 5.41 2.83
N PRO A 284 -12.11 6.10 3.89
CA PRO A 284 -11.46 6.09 5.20
C PRO A 284 -11.70 4.78 5.96
N PRO A 285 -11.02 4.55 7.10
CA PRO A 285 -11.31 3.39 7.95
C PRO A 285 -12.77 3.38 8.45
N VAL A 286 -13.40 2.20 8.42
CA VAL A 286 -14.80 2.02 8.84
C VAL A 286 -14.91 2.06 10.36
N GLY A 287 -15.70 3.01 10.89
CA GLY A 287 -16.01 3.10 12.33
C GLY A 287 -14.84 3.49 13.22
N GLN A 288 -13.72 3.96 12.64
CA GLN A 288 -12.52 4.40 13.36
C GLN A 288 -12.03 5.75 12.80
N ARG A 289 -11.12 6.42 13.51
CA ARG A 289 -10.56 7.72 13.09
C ARG A 289 -9.47 7.52 12.03
N SER A 290 -9.55 8.28 10.93
CA SER A 290 -8.54 8.29 9.86
C SER A 290 -7.25 8.95 10.33
N LEU A 291 -6.15 8.75 9.57
CA LEU A 291 -4.85 9.37 9.88
C LEU A 291 -4.89 10.91 9.83
N TYR A 292 -5.76 11.46 8.98
CA TYR A 292 -5.98 12.89 8.85
C TYR A 292 -6.94 13.47 9.90
N SER A 293 -7.68 12.65 10.64
CA SER A 293 -8.62 13.15 11.65
C SER A 293 -7.94 14.05 12.69
N THR A 294 -8.67 15.06 13.17
CA THR A 294 -8.25 15.93 14.26
C THR A 294 -8.36 15.20 15.59
N ILE A 295 -7.36 15.37 16.46
CA ILE A 295 -7.40 14.89 17.84
C ILE A 295 -8.11 15.94 18.69
N LEU A 296 -9.09 15.54 19.49
CA LEU A 296 -9.84 16.45 20.36
C LEU A 296 -9.36 16.38 21.81
N PRO A 297 -9.36 17.50 22.57
CA PRO A 297 -8.78 17.54 23.91
C PRO A 297 -9.37 16.56 24.93
N TRP A 298 -10.67 16.26 24.82
CA TRP A 298 -11.32 15.31 25.71
C TRP A 298 -10.81 13.87 25.53
N MET A 299 -10.20 13.55 24.39
CA MET A 299 -9.70 12.21 24.07
C MET A 299 -8.54 11.78 24.98
N CYS A 300 -7.80 12.73 25.55
CA CYS A 300 -6.66 12.45 26.44
C CYS A 300 -7.06 11.57 27.63
N GLY A 301 -8.29 11.73 28.14
CA GLY A 301 -8.78 10.98 29.30
C GLY A 301 -9.14 9.52 28.99
N LEU A 302 -9.27 9.15 27.72
CA LEU A 302 -9.78 7.84 27.30
C LEU A 302 -8.64 6.93 26.83
N LYS A 303 -8.70 5.64 27.19
CA LYS A 303 -7.74 4.62 26.71
C LYS A 303 -7.65 4.61 25.17
N ASN A 304 -8.79 4.56 24.49
CA ASN A 304 -8.84 4.57 23.02
C ASN A 304 -8.40 5.92 22.43
N GLY A 305 -8.56 7.01 23.18
CA GLY A 305 -8.09 8.32 22.78
C GLY A 305 -6.58 8.44 22.81
N GLN A 306 -5.92 7.87 23.83
CA GLN A 306 -4.45 7.77 23.90
C GLN A 306 -3.87 7.00 22.70
N SER A 307 -4.47 5.87 22.32
CA SER A 307 -4.06 5.13 21.13
C SER A 307 -4.20 5.96 19.84
N SER A 308 -5.27 6.77 19.72
CA SER A 308 -5.43 7.67 18.56
C SER A 308 -4.37 8.79 18.56
N ILE A 309 -4.03 9.35 19.72
CA ILE A 309 -2.99 10.38 19.86
C ILE A 309 -1.63 9.84 19.42
N HIS A 310 -1.24 8.66 19.93
CA HIS A 310 0.02 8.02 19.53
C HIS A 310 0.05 7.70 18.03
N GLY A 311 -1.06 7.20 17.47
CA GLY A 311 -1.19 7.02 16.03
C GLY A 311 -0.99 8.32 15.25
N LYS A 312 -1.51 9.45 15.74
CA LYS A 312 -1.37 10.75 15.07
C LYS A 312 0.08 11.22 15.09
N LEU A 313 0.77 11.07 16.22
CA LEU A 313 2.19 11.39 16.35
C LEU A 313 3.05 10.57 15.39
N LEU A 314 2.77 9.26 15.27
CA LEU A 314 3.44 8.39 14.31
C LEU A 314 3.22 8.84 12.86
N TRP A 315 2.00 9.20 12.51
CA TRP A 315 1.68 9.70 11.17
C TRP A 315 2.36 11.05 10.86
N LEU A 316 2.39 11.96 11.83
CA LEU A 316 3.09 13.24 11.70
C LEU A 316 4.62 13.08 11.60
N SER A 317 5.16 11.93 12.00
CA SER A 317 6.59 11.61 11.85
C SER A 317 7.01 11.19 10.44
N VAL A 318 6.06 11.04 9.51
CA VAL A 318 6.35 10.86 8.08
C VAL A 318 6.93 12.16 7.52
N ASP A 319 8.18 12.09 7.08
CA ASP A 319 9.00 13.21 6.63
C ASP A 319 9.43 13.12 5.17
N THR A 320 9.17 11.98 4.52
CA THR A 320 9.44 11.76 3.11
C THR A 320 8.13 11.44 2.40
N ALA A 321 7.87 12.05 1.25
CA ALA A 321 6.70 11.76 0.44
C ALA A 321 6.97 11.93 -1.06
N VAL A 322 6.24 11.17 -1.87
CA VAL A 322 6.16 11.38 -3.32
C VAL A 322 4.69 11.26 -3.72
N GLU A 323 4.18 12.26 -4.41
CA GLU A 323 2.82 12.26 -4.96
C GLU A 323 2.88 11.98 -6.46
N LEU A 324 2.24 10.89 -6.88
CA LEU A 324 2.07 10.54 -8.28
C LEU A 324 0.85 11.29 -8.83
N GLU A 325 1.01 11.97 -9.95
CA GLU A 325 -0.04 12.85 -10.49
C GLU A 325 -0.80 12.20 -11.65
N LYS A 326 -0.09 11.61 -12.62
CA LYS A 326 -0.67 11.13 -13.89
C LYS A 326 -1.38 9.77 -13.74
N PRO A 327 -2.70 9.68 -13.94
CA PRO A 327 -3.39 8.39 -14.03
C PRO A 327 -2.86 7.58 -15.21
N GLN A 328 -2.49 6.32 -14.97
CA GLN A 328 -1.98 5.39 -15.99
C GLN A 328 -3.00 4.30 -16.33
N ARG A 329 -4.10 4.20 -15.57
CA ARG A 329 -5.15 3.17 -15.76
C ARG A 329 -6.07 3.50 -16.93
N GLN A 330 -6.40 4.78 -17.09
CA GLN A 330 -7.15 5.30 -18.22
C GLN A 330 -6.16 5.87 -19.23
N ASN A 331 -6.34 5.58 -20.51
CA ASN A 331 -5.50 6.16 -21.56
C ASN A 331 -5.83 7.66 -21.71
N GLU A 332 -4.97 8.56 -21.22
CA GLU A 332 -5.22 10.01 -21.19
C GLU A 332 -5.59 10.58 -22.56
N ASP A 333 -5.00 10.06 -23.65
CA ASP A 333 -5.21 10.57 -25.01
C ASP A 333 -6.58 10.16 -25.59
N ALA A 334 -7.09 8.99 -25.21
CA ALA A 334 -8.39 8.48 -25.68
C ALA A 334 -9.55 8.88 -24.75
N GLU A 335 -9.28 9.05 -23.45
CA GLU A 335 -10.29 9.17 -22.39
C GLU A 335 -10.14 10.46 -21.56
N ALA A 336 -9.61 11.54 -22.15
CA ALA A 336 -9.34 12.81 -21.45
C ALA A 336 -10.55 13.33 -20.64
N ARG A 337 -11.76 13.22 -21.19
CA ARG A 337 -13.00 13.62 -20.50
C ARG A 337 -13.26 12.80 -19.24
N PHE A 338 -13.03 11.49 -19.29
CA PHE A 338 -13.23 10.61 -18.15
C PHE A 338 -12.17 10.84 -17.07
N VAL A 339 -10.91 11.07 -17.46
CA VAL A 339 -9.83 11.43 -16.52
C VAL A 339 -10.14 12.73 -15.78
N GLN A 340 -10.62 13.76 -16.49
CA GLN A 340 -11.03 15.02 -15.88
C GLN A 340 -12.21 14.85 -14.91
N LEU A 341 -13.23 14.08 -15.30
CA LEU A 341 -14.34 13.72 -14.42
C LEU A 341 -13.84 13.03 -13.15
N LEU A 342 -12.94 12.04 -13.28
CA LEU A 342 -12.37 11.34 -12.13
C LEU A 342 -11.58 12.26 -11.21
N SER A 343 -10.85 13.23 -11.76
CA SER A 343 -10.14 14.23 -10.98
C SER A 343 -11.10 15.13 -10.20
N ARG A 344 -12.15 15.64 -10.85
CA ARG A 344 -13.17 16.47 -10.18
C ARG A 344 -13.95 15.67 -9.14
N LEU A 345 -14.27 14.42 -9.44
CA LEU A 345 -14.93 13.50 -8.51
C LEU A 345 -14.02 13.17 -7.31
N ARG A 346 -12.70 13.05 -7.54
CA ARG A 346 -11.71 12.89 -6.48
C ARG A 346 -11.73 14.06 -5.51
N ASP A 347 -11.99 15.28 -5.93
CA ASP A 347 -12.05 16.44 -5.02
C ASP A 347 -13.49 16.80 -4.60
N GLY A 348 -14.48 16.09 -5.14
CA GLY A 348 -15.90 16.36 -4.93
C GLY A 348 -16.35 17.70 -5.49
N LEU A 349 -15.73 18.11 -6.60
CA LEU A 349 -15.94 19.35 -7.34
C LEU A 349 -16.53 19.08 -8.74
N CYS A 350 -17.33 18.02 -8.87
CA CYS A 350 -18.00 17.70 -10.13
C CYS A 350 -18.91 18.86 -10.59
N THR A 351 -18.95 19.07 -11.90
CA THR A 351 -19.81 20.07 -12.54
C THR A 351 -21.14 19.46 -12.98
N ASP A 352 -22.07 20.31 -13.41
CA ASP A 352 -23.33 19.85 -14.02
C ASP A 352 -23.07 19.01 -15.29
N GLU A 353 -22.02 19.35 -16.07
CA GLU A 353 -21.58 18.54 -17.21
C GLU A 353 -21.12 17.14 -16.80
N ASP A 354 -20.43 16.99 -15.66
CA ASP A 354 -20.05 15.67 -15.14
C ASP A 354 -21.27 14.86 -14.70
N TYR A 355 -22.27 15.53 -14.12
CA TYR A 355 -23.53 14.92 -13.74
C TYR A 355 -24.29 14.42 -14.97
N ASP A 356 -24.40 15.24 -16.01
CA ASP A 356 -25.03 14.86 -17.28
C ASP A 356 -24.29 13.72 -17.95
N LEU A 357 -22.95 13.73 -17.91
CA LEU A 357 -22.13 12.65 -18.45
C LEU A 357 -22.38 11.31 -17.74
N LEU A 358 -22.45 11.28 -16.41
CA LEU A 358 -22.78 10.08 -15.65
C LEU A 358 -24.25 9.66 -15.82
N THR A 359 -25.15 10.64 -15.96
CA THR A 359 -26.57 10.39 -16.19
C THR A 359 -26.80 9.75 -17.56
N SER A 360 -26.02 10.13 -18.58
CA SER A 360 -26.05 9.48 -19.90
C SER A 360 -25.66 7.99 -19.86
N ARG A 361 -24.99 7.55 -18.79
CA ARG A 361 -24.62 6.16 -18.54
C ARG A 361 -25.58 5.43 -17.61
N VAL A 362 -26.74 6.01 -17.29
CA VAL A 362 -27.75 5.31 -16.48
C VAL A 362 -28.41 4.20 -17.31
N LEU A 363 -28.56 3.02 -16.73
CA LEU A 363 -29.25 1.91 -17.38
C LEU A 363 -30.70 2.29 -17.70
N SER A 364 -31.08 2.14 -18.95
CA SER A 364 -32.39 2.49 -19.51
C SER A 364 -32.82 1.46 -20.55
N ALA A 365 -34.05 1.57 -21.05
CA ALA A 365 -34.49 0.70 -22.15
C ALA A 365 -33.65 0.90 -23.42
N GLU A 366 -33.03 2.06 -23.61
CA GLU A 366 -32.27 2.43 -24.80
C GLU A 366 -30.89 1.77 -24.86
N ASN A 367 -30.35 1.33 -23.70
CA ASN A 367 -29.07 0.61 -23.62
C ASN A 367 -29.25 -0.85 -23.17
N ALA A 368 -30.49 -1.35 -23.19
CA ALA A 368 -30.81 -2.74 -22.85
C ALA A 368 -30.17 -3.75 -23.81
N ASP A 369 -29.97 -3.36 -25.07
CA ASP A 369 -29.32 -4.16 -26.13
C ASP A 369 -27.94 -4.68 -25.70
N ALA A 370 -27.23 -3.91 -24.86
CA ALA A 370 -25.94 -4.31 -24.28
C ALA A 370 -26.03 -5.59 -23.45
N PHE A 371 -27.22 -6.04 -23.02
CA PHE A 371 -27.46 -7.22 -22.18
C PHE A 371 -28.21 -8.35 -22.91
N GLU A 372 -28.64 -8.14 -24.15
CA GLU A 372 -29.42 -9.14 -24.91
C GLU A 372 -28.61 -10.39 -25.22
N ASP A 373 -27.37 -10.20 -25.71
CA ASP A 373 -26.48 -11.31 -25.98
C ASP A 373 -26.08 -12.04 -24.68
N LYS A 374 -26.15 -13.38 -24.72
CA LYS A 374 -25.73 -14.25 -23.61
C LYS A 374 -24.23 -14.15 -23.35
N GLU A 375 -23.43 -13.90 -24.37
CA GLU A 375 -21.99 -13.72 -24.23
C GLU A 375 -21.57 -12.28 -23.96
N SER A 376 -22.53 -11.36 -23.82
CA SER A 376 -22.23 -9.97 -23.48
C SER A 376 -21.34 -9.88 -22.23
N PRO A 377 -20.28 -9.06 -22.27
CA PRO A 377 -19.43 -8.83 -21.11
C PRO A 377 -20.23 -8.23 -19.94
N TRP A 378 -21.31 -7.50 -20.22
CA TRP A 378 -22.17 -6.87 -19.22
C TRP A 378 -22.95 -7.86 -18.36
N ARG A 379 -23.24 -9.06 -18.86
CA ARG A 379 -23.85 -10.14 -18.05
C ARG A 379 -22.90 -10.68 -16.98
N LYS A 380 -21.59 -10.51 -17.17
CA LYS A 380 -20.53 -10.93 -16.24
C LYS A 380 -19.98 -9.76 -15.41
N ALA A 381 -20.38 -8.52 -15.73
CA ALA A 381 -19.91 -7.32 -15.07
C ALA A 381 -20.34 -7.29 -13.59
N PRO A 382 -19.41 -6.99 -12.66
CA PRO A 382 -19.74 -6.83 -11.26
C PRO A 382 -20.53 -5.53 -11.02
N ILE A 383 -21.45 -5.61 -10.05
CA ILE A 383 -22.18 -4.45 -9.55
C ILE A 383 -21.51 -3.94 -8.28
N ILE A 384 -21.21 -2.65 -8.20
CA ILE A 384 -20.66 -2.02 -6.99
C ILE A 384 -21.71 -1.15 -6.33
N VAL A 385 -21.92 -1.35 -5.04
CA VAL A 385 -22.81 -0.55 -4.19
C VAL A 385 -22.11 -0.09 -2.91
N ALA A 386 -22.65 0.88 -2.19
CA ALA A 386 -21.97 1.42 -1.02
C ALA A 386 -22.09 0.49 0.21
N GLU A 387 -23.28 -0.10 0.40
CA GLU A 387 -23.67 -0.77 1.64
C GLU A 387 -23.92 -2.27 1.47
N ASN A 388 -23.79 -3.02 2.57
CA ASN A 388 -23.97 -4.48 2.56
C ASN A 388 -25.42 -4.92 2.34
N ALA A 389 -26.41 -4.19 2.85
CA ALA A 389 -27.82 -4.58 2.71
C ALA A 389 -28.30 -4.51 1.24
N PRO A 390 -28.11 -3.40 0.50
CA PRO A 390 -28.38 -3.35 -0.95
C PRO A 390 -27.59 -4.40 -1.73
N LYS A 391 -26.31 -4.60 -1.38
CA LYS A 391 -25.44 -5.61 -2.00
C LYS A 391 -26.04 -7.01 -1.88
N ASP A 392 -26.47 -7.39 -0.68
CA ASP A 392 -27.04 -8.71 -0.43
C ASP A 392 -28.40 -8.89 -1.14
N ALA A 393 -29.22 -7.84 -1.21
CA ALA A 393 -30.49 -7.86 -1.95
C ALA A 393 -30.28 -8.03 -3.46
N ILE A 394 -29.33 -7.30 -4.06
CA ILE A 394 -28.98 -7.43 -5.47
C ILE A 394 -28.42 -8.82 -5.74
N ASN A 395 -27.51 -9.31 -4.89
CA ASN A 395 -26.97 -10.66 -5.00
C ASN A 395 -28.06 -11.75 -4.93
N GLU A 396 -29.07 -11.57 -4.07
CA GLU A 396 -30.23 -12.47 -4.00
C GLU A 396 -31.03 -12.47 -5.31
N ALA A 397 -31.30 -11.29 -5.88
CA ALA A 397 -32.00 -11.14 -7.15
C ALA A 397 -31.20 -11.73 -8.33
N CYS A 398 -29.91 -11.42 -8.43
CA CYS A 398 -29.02 -11.96 -9.45
C CYS A 398 -28.87 -13.48 -9.34
N ALA A 399 -28.84 -14.05 -8.12
CA ALA A 399 -28.80 -15.49 -7.94
C ALA A 399 -30.07 -16.19 -8.48
N ARG A 400 -31.25 -15.58 -8.29
CA ARG A 400 -32.49 -16.06 -8.90
C ARG A 400 -32.43 -15.99 -10.42
N GLN A 401 -32.02 -14.86 -10.97
CA GLN A 401 -31.93 -14.68 -12.42
C GLN A 401 -30.91 -15.64 -13.04
N PHE A 402 -29.73 -15.81 -12.42
CA PHE A 402 -28.71 -16.73 -12.87
C PHE A 402 -29.23 -18.17 -12.95
N ALA A 403 -29.98 -18.62 -11.94
CA ALA A 403 -30.56 -19.95 -11.93
C ALA A 403 -31.58 -20.15 -13.07
N LEU A 404 -32.41 -19.13 -13.35
CA LEU A 404 -33.36 -19.15 -14.47
C LEU A 404 -32.64 -19.19 -15.82
N ASP A 405 -31.70 -18.28 -16.05
CA ASP A 405 -30.94 -18.16 -17.31
C ASP A 405 -30.18 -19.45 -17.64
N ASN A 406 -29.65 -20.12 -16.63
CA ASN A 406 -28.88 -21.36 -16.78
C ASN A 406 -29.74 -22.64 -16.64
N LYS A 407 -31.06 -22.51 -16.45
CA LYS A 407 -31.99 -23.65 -16.24
C LYS A 407 -31.54 -24.59 -15.12
N ARG A 408 -31.11 -24.03 -13.99
CA ARG A 408 -30.61 -24.77 -12.84
C ARG A 408 -31.50 -24.57 -11.62
N PRO A 409 -31.61 -25.57 -10.72
CA PRO A 409 -32.35 -25.39 -9.48
C PRO A 409 -31.60 -24.46 -8.53
N LEU A 410 -32.29 -23.42 -8.03
CA LEU A 410 -31.80 -22.60 -6.93
C LEU A 410 -32.16 -23.23 -5.59
N TYR A 411 -31.17 -23.41 -4.73
CA TYR A 411 -31.36 -23.92 -3.38
C TYR A 411 -31.19 -22.84 -2.33
N TRP A 412 -32.07 -22.85 -1.33
CA TRP A 412 -31.96 -22.01 -0.16
C TRP A 412 -31.38 -22.81 0.99
N PHE A 413 -30.23 -22.37 1.48
CA PHE A 413 -29.58 -22.98 2.63
C PHE A 413 -29.73 -22.10 3.86
N HIS A 414 -30.31 -22.67 4.91
CA HIS A 414 -30.63 -21.97 6.15
C HIS A 414 -29.51 -22.13 7.17
N ALA A 415 -29.18 -21.05 7.88
CA ALA A 415 -28.25 -21.09 8.99
C ALA A 415 -28.89 -21.80 10.19
N THR A 416 -28.05 -22.32 11.09
CA THR A 416 -28.50 -22.85 12.38
C THR A 416 -27.99 -21.94 13.49
N ASP A 417 -28.90 -21.29 14.20
CA ASP A 417 -28.57 -20.35 15.27
C ASP A 417 -28.75 -21.00 16.65
N PHE A 418 -27.80 -20.78 17.54
CA PHE A 418 -27.73 -21.37 18.88
C PHE A 418 -27.64 -20.29 19.95
N ARG A 419 -28.28 -20.53 21.10
CA ARG A 419 -28.14 -19.71 22.30
C ARG A 419 -27.93 -20.61 23.51
N HIS A 420 -26.87 -20.35 24.29
CA HIS A 420 -26.45 -21.20 25.41
C HIS A 420 -26.34 -22.70 25.03
N GLY A 421 -25.86 -22.98 23.83
CA GLY A 421 -25.70 -24.35 23.30
C GLY A 421 -26.96 -24.99 22.71
N GLN A 422 -28.14 -24.39 22.89
CA GLN A 422 -29.40 -24.91 22.35
C GLN A 422 -29.77 -24.22 21.04
N GLU A 423 -30.30 -24.98 20.07
CA GLU A 423 -30.81 -24.42 18.80
C GLU A 423 -32.01 -23.51 19.10
N ILE A 424 -32.08 -22.37 18.42
CA ILE A 424 -33.19 -21.43 18.57
C ILE A 424 -34.39 -21.94 17.76
N GLU A 425 -35.52 -22.12 18.44
CA GLU A 425 -36.78 -22.57 17.84
C GLU A 425 -37.80 -21.43 17.67
N ASN A 426 -37.60 -20.28 18.33
CA ASN A 426 -38.48 -19.13 18.21
C ASN A 426 -38.42 -18.51 16.80
N GLN A 427 -39.53 -18.59 16.07
CA GLN A 427 -39.62 -18.19 14.67
C GLN A 427 -39.36 -16.69 14.44
N ASP A 428 -39.93 -15.81 15.28
CA ASP A 428 -39.74 -14.36 15.16
C ASP A 428 -38.27 -13.96 15.27
N LEU A 429 -37.56 -14.57 16.23
CA LEU A 429 -36.14 -14.31 16.44
C LEU A 429 -35.31 -14.83 15.26
N ILE A 430 -35.70 -15.97 14.67
CA ILE A 430 -35.00 -16.54 13.52
C ILE A 430 -35.17 -15.65 12.29
N GLU A 431 -36.36 -15.10 12.08
CA GLU A 431 -36.63 -14.15 11.00
C GLU A 431 -35.84 -12.84 11.18
N GLU A 432 -35.77 -12.31 12.40
CA GLU A 432 -34.92 -11.15 12.74
C GLU A 432 -33.44 -11.44 12.44
N LEU A 433 -32.95 -12.61 12.86
CA LEU A 433 -31.57 -13.04 12.64
C LEU A 433 -31.29 -13.33 11.16
N HIS A 434 -32.28 -13.80 10.40
CA HIS A 434 -32.16 -14.01 8.96
C HIS A 434 -32.12 -12.70 8.17
N GLY A 435 -32.78 -11.65 8.65
CA GLY A 435 -32.75 -10.32 8.06
C GLY A 435 -31.40 -9.58 8.22
N LYS A 436 -30.47 -10.11 9.03
CA LYS A 436 -29.14 -9.49 9.19
C LYS A 436 -28.29 -9.66 7.93
N HIS A 437 -27.78 -8.54 7.43
CA HIS A 437 -26.92 -8.52 6.25
C HIS A 437 -25.53 -9.12 6.54
N SER A 438 -24.82 -9.54 5.49
CA SER A 438 -23.48 -10.15 5.51
C SER A 438 -22.45 -9.39 6.36
N GLY A 439 -22.47 -8.06 6.32
CA GLY A 439 -21.59 -7.22 7.16
C GLY A 439 -21.77 -7.43 8.67
N GLN A 440 -23.00 -7.68 9.15
CA GLN A 440 -23.29 -7.97 10.56
C GLN A 440 -23.00 -9.41 10.96
N THR A 441 -22.88 -10.30 9.96
CA THR A 441 -22.76 -11.74 10.15
C THR A 441 -21.43 -12.27 9.64
N LYS A 442 -20.44 -11.41 9.38
CA LYS A 442 -19.14 -11.79 8.80
C LYS A 442 -19.29 -12.72 7.58
N GLY A 443 -20.32 -12.50 6.76
CA GLY A 443 -20.65 -13.32 5.58
C GLY A 443 -21.41 -14.64 5.84
N ARG A 444 -21.84 -14.93 7.06
CA ARG A 444 -22.68 -16.10 7.40
C ARG A 444 -24.15 -15.69 7.35
N LEU A 445 -24.68 -15.62 6.14
CA LEU A 445 -26.08 -15.23 5.90
C LEU A 445 -27.05 -16.20 6.58
N GLY A 446 -28.16 -15.67 7.09
CA GLY A 446 -29.20 -16.50 7.69
C GLY A 446 -29.86 -17.43 6.68
N ARG A 447 -29.97 -16.97 5.43
CA ARG A 447 -30.32 -17.79 4.27
C ARG A 447 -29.37 -17.45 3.13
N VAL A 448 -28.80 -18.45 2.49
CA VAL A 448 -27.91 -18.25 1.33
C VAL A 448 -28.50 -18.93 0.09
N PRO A 449 -28.81 -18.18 -0.99
CA PRO A 449 -29.24 -18.76 -2.25
C PRO A 449 -28.01 -19.27 -3.02
N LEU A 450 -28.01 -20.56 -3.37
CA LEU A 450 -26.91 -21.16 -4.13
C LEU A 450 -27.39 -22.08 -5.26
N CYS A 451 -26.64 -22.06 -6.35
CA CYS A 451 -26.80 -22.89 -7.53
C CYS A 451 -25.42 -23.33 -8.05
N ILE A 452 -25.32 -24.52 -8.63
CA ILE A 452 -24.08 -24.96 -9.28
C ILE A 452 -23.75 -24.02 -10.44
N GLY A 453 -22.49 -23.62 -10.56
CA GLY A 453 -21.97 -22.72 -11.59
C GLY A 453 -22.04 -21.24 -11.25
N MET A 454 -22.69 -20.84 -10.16
CA MET A 454 -22.80 -19.42 -9.82
C MET A 454 -21.51 -18.86 -9.19
N PRO A 455 -21.22 -17.57 -9.40
CA PRO A 455 -20.11 -16.89 -8.72
C PRO A 455 -20.42 -16.67 -7.24
N VAL A 456 -19.44 -16.98 -6.40
CA VAL A 456 -19.45 -16.78 -4.95
C VAL A 456 -18.15 -16.14 -4.47
N LEU A 457 -18.21 -15.51 -3.30
CA LEU A 457 -17.09 -14.87 -2.65
C LEU A 457 -16.86 -15.53 -1.30
N ILE A 458 -15.60 -15.87 -1.03
CA ILE A 458 -15.19 -16.47 0.23
C ILE A 458 -15.15 -15.39 1.32
N ALA A 459 -15.84 -15.60 2.44
CA ALA A 459 -15.98 -14.62 3.51
C ALA A 459 -14.98 -14.80 4.68
N GLN A 460 -14.01 -15.71 4.56
CA GLN A 460 -12.95 -15.91 5.54
C GLN A 460 -11.64 -16.38 4.92
N ASN A 461 -10.55 -16.30 5.69
CA ASN A 461 -9.27 -16.86 5.27
C ASN A 461 -9.29 -18.38 5.52
N TYR A 462 -9.02 -19.16 4.48
CA TYR A 462 -8.88 -20.61 4.57
C TYR A 462 -7.43 -21.04 4.40
N ASP A 463 -6.78 -20.53 3.35
CA ASP A 463 -5.39 -20.82 3.04
C ASP A 463 -4.75 -19.55 2.48
N VAL A 464 -4.07 -18.79 3.35
CA VAL A 464 -3.45 -17.52 2.94
C VAL A 464 -2.28 -17.77 1.99
N ALA A 465 -1.51 -18.84 2.20
CA ALA A 465 -0.36 -19.19 1.35
C ALA A 465 -0.83 -19.66 -0.04
N GLY A 466 -1.92 -20.43 -0.09
CA GLY A 466 -2.57 -20.85 -1.33
C GLY A 466 -3.45 -19.79 -2.00
N GLY A 467 -3.55 -18.57 -1.46
CA GLY A 467 -4.30 -17.45 -2.07
C GLY A 467 -5.81 -17.43 -1.81
N VAL A 468 -6.28 -18.19 -0.82
CA VAL A 468 -7.69 -18.42 -0.48
C VAL A 468 -8.04 -17.62 0.76
N VAL A 469 -8.33 -16.34 0.52
CA VAL A 469 -8.53 -15.34 1.55
C VAL A 469 -9.96 -14.79 1.52
N ASN A 470 -10.31 -14.04 2.56
CA ASN A 470 -11.57 -13.31 2.61
C ASN A 470 -11.65 -12.30 1.45
N GLY A 471 -12.47 -12.62 0.47
CA GLY A 471 -12.64 -11.85 -0.75
C GLY A 471 -12.32 -12.61 -2.03
N SER A 472 -11.68 -13.78 -1.95
CA SER A 472 -11.41 -14.62 -3.13
C SER A 472 -12.73 -14.96 -3.83
N LYS A 473 -12.79 -14.70 -5.13
CA LYS A 473 -13.93 -15.00 -6.00
C LYS A 473 -13.76 -16.40 -6.57
N GLY A 474 -14.85 -17.16 -6.60
CA GLY A 474 -14.85 -18.50 -7.19
C GLY A 474 -16.22 -18.91 -7.70
N THR A 475 -16.31 -20.14 -8.21
CA THR A 475 -17.51 -20.71 -8.81
C THR A 475 -17.93 -21.97 -8.07
N VAL A 476 -19.22 -22.07 -7.72
CA VAL A 476 -19.75 -23.25 -7.03
C VAL A 476 -19.71 -24.48 -7.95
N LYS A 477 -19.08 -25.56 -7.50
CA LYS A 477 -19.02 -26.84 -8.23
C LYS A 477 -19.92 -27.91 -7.62
N LYS A 478 -19.87 -28.08 -6.29
CA LYS A 478 -20.64 -29.11 -5.57
C LYS A 478 -21.20 -28.54 -4.27
N LEU A 479 -22.38 -29.02 -3.88
CA LEU A 479 -23.09 -28.61 -2.66
C LEU A 479 -23.43 -29.86 -1.85
N ARG A 480 -23.06 -29.87 -0.56
CA ARG A 480 -23.42 -30.95 0.38
C ARG A 480 -24.25 -30.38 1.51
N TYR A 481 -25.45 -30.91 1.70
CA TYR A 481 -26.39 -30.42 2.70
C TYR A 481 -27.10 -31.55 3.42
N LYS A 482 -27.71 -31.21 4.55
CA LYS A 482 -28.60 -32.08 5.34
C LYS A 482 -29.88 -31.33 5.69
N PRO A 483 -31.03 -32.01 5.84
CA PRO A 483 -32.21 -31.38 6.40
C PRO A 483 -31.99 -31.06 7.89
N ASN A 484 -32.49 -29.91 8.36
CA ASN A 484 -32.62 -29.62 9.79
C ASN A 484 -33.92 -30.24 10.36
N ARG A 485 -34.18 -30.03 11.65
CA ARG A 485 -35.40 -30.49 12.34
C ARG A 485 -36.70 -29.98 11.70
N ARG A 486 -36.63 -28.88 10.93
CA ARG A 486 -37.74 -28.26 10.21
C ARG A 486 -37.82 -28.68 8.74
N GLY A 487 -37.02 -29.64 8.29
CA GLY A 487 -36.96 -30.10 6.90
C GLY A 487 -36.26 -29.12 5.94
N GLN A 488 -35.69 -28.02 6.44
CA GLN A 488 -34.97 -27.04 5.64
C GLN A 488 -33.55 -27.51 5.34
N LYS A 489 -33.02 -27.17 4.16
CA LYS A 489 -31.66 -27.53 3.77
C LYS A 489 -30.65 -26.69 4.55
N VAL A 490 -29.71 -27.35 5.23
CA VAL A 490 -28.55 -26.73 5.87
C VAL A 490 -27.30 -27.16 5.12
N LEU A 491 -26.56 -26.18 4.61
CA LEU A 491 -25.31 -26.45 3.89
C LEU A 491 -24.23 -26.87 4.89
N THR A 492 -23.65 -28.05 4.65
CA THR A 492 -22.56 -28.59 5.48
C THR A 492 -21.19 -28.25 4.90
N SER A 493 -21.08 -28.30 3.57
CA SER A 493 -19.89 -27.94 2.83
C SER A 493 -20.24 -27.68 1.37
N CYS A 494 -19.36 -26.97 0.67
CA CYS A 494 -19.39 -26.85 -0.78
C CYS A 494 -17.99 -26.92 -1.36
N ILE A 495 -17.89 -27.32 -2.63
CA ILE A 495 -16.66 -27.22 -3.41
C ILE A 495 -16.76 -25.96 -4.26
N VAL A 496 -15.77 -25.09 -4.14
CA VAL A 496 -15.65 -23.86 -4.92
C VAL A 496 -14.39 -23.94 -5.75
N ASN A 497 -14.51 -23.64 -7.04
CA ASN A 497 -13.38 -23.47 -7.93
C ASN A 497 -12.90 -22.01 -7.85
N ILE A 498 -11.65 -21.79 -7.43
CA ILE A 498 -11.03 -20.47 -7.28
C ILE A 498 -9.81 -20.47 -8.20
N PRO A 499 -9.89 -19.81 -9.37
CA PRO A 499 -8.79 -19.82 -10.33
C PRO A 499 -7.49 -19.27 -9.74
N GLY A 500 -6.39 -19.99 -9.94
CA GLY A 500 -5.05 -19.54 -9.54
C GLY A 500 -4.74 -19.72 -8.07
N CYS A 501 -5.55 -20.50 -7.33
CA CYS A 501 -5.19 -20.86 -5.97
C CYS A 501 -4.14 -21.98 -5.97
N SER A 502 -3.14 -21.85 -5.10
CA SER A 502 -2.06 -22.83 -4.93
C SER A 502 -2.34 -23.71 -3.71
N ALA A 503 -3.61 -24.07 -3.49
CA ALA A 503 -3.97 -24.90 -2.36
C ALA A 503 -3.36 -26.30 -2.51
N LEU A 504 -2.99 -26.91 -1.37
CA LEU A 504 -2.57 -28.31 -1.32
C LEU A 504 -3.60 -29.18 -2.05
N GLN A 505 -3.18 -29.81 -3.16
CA GLN A 505 -4.07 -30.61 -3.99
C GLN A 505 -4.65 -31.76 -3.16
N MET A 506 -5.96 -31.72 -2.95
CA MET A 506 -6.66 -32.78 -2.23
C MET A 506 -7.01 -33.92 -3.19
N PRO A 507 -7.03 -35.18 -2.72
CA PRO A 507 -7.45 -36.30 -3.53
C PRO A 507 -8.84 -36.06 -4.14
N HIS A 508 -8.98 -36.32 -5.45
CA HIS A 508 -10.22 -36.17 -6.22
C HIS A 508 -10.71 -34.72 -6.45
N LEU A 509 -9.89 -33.71 -6.14
CA LEU A 509 -10.13 -32.31 -6.50
C LEU A 509 -9.06 -31.82 -7.48
N SER A 510 -9.46 -30.94 -8.39
CA SER A 510 -8.51 -30.19 -9.22
C SER A 510 -7.72 -29.21 -8.35
N ALA A 511 -6.56 -28.74 -8.85
CA ALA A 511 -5.70 -27.79 -8.10
C ALA A 511 -6.46 -26.52 -7.67
N ASP A 512 -7.38 -26.02 -8.52
CA ASP A 512 -8.18 -24.84 -8.24
C ASP A 512 -9.46 -25.12 -7.43
N GLU A 513 -9.71 -26.36 -6.98
CA GLU A 513 -10.95 -26.74 -6.27
C GLU A 513 -10.73 -26.91 -4.77
N ILE A 514 -11.51 -26.18 -3.97
CA ILE A 514 -11.34 -26.13 -2.52
C ILE A 514 -12.64 -26.45 -1.80
N PRO A 515 -12.59 -27.31 -0.77
CA PRO A 515 -13.72 -27.52 0.12
C PRO A 515 -13.85 -26.36 1.12
N ILE A 516 -15.04 -25.77 1.12
CA ILE A 516 -15.43 -24.73 2.05
C ILE A 516 -16.41 -25.34 3.05
N LEU A 517 -16.03 -25.32 4.33
CA LEU A 517 -16.77 -25.99 5.40
C LEU A 517 -17.66 -25.01 6.16
N SER A 518 -18.75 -25.52 6.73
CA SER A 518 -19.54 -24.73 7.69
C SER A 518 -18.72 -24.47 8.95
N ASP A 519 -18.74 -23.24 9.43
CA ASP A 519 -18.12 -22.86 10.69
C ASP A 519 -19.13 -22.18 11.62
N SER A 520 -18.67 -21.61 12.74
CA SER A 520 -19.54 -20.92 13.68
C SER A 520 -18.99 -19.57 14.11
N ILE A 521 -19.86 -18.57 14.18
CA ILE A 521 -19.52 -17.22 14.61
C ILE A 521 -20.50 -16.71 15.66
N GLU A 522 -20.10 -15.70 16.42
CA GLU A 522 -21.02 -14.92 17.24
C GLU A 522 -21.66 -13.79 16.42
N VAL A 523 -22.99 -13.71 16.48
CA VAL A 523 -23.79 -12.65 15.85
C VAL A 523 -24.49 -11.86 16.95
N ALA A 524 -24.28 -10.56 16.96
CA ALA A 524 -24.95 -9.66 17.89
C ALA A 524 -26.36 -9.29 17.40
N PHE A 525 -27.31 -9.22 18.33
CA PHE A 525 -28.67 -8.78 18.10
C PHE A 525 -29.19 -7.99 19.31
N SER A 526 -30.17 -7.11 19.11
CA SER A 526 -30.82 -6.39 20.21
C SER A 526 -32.32 -6.54 20.07
N ARG A 527 -32.95 -7.08 21.10
CA ARG A 527 -34.40 -7.27 21.15
C ARG A 527 -35.07 -5.97 21.63
N TYR A 528 -36.04 -5.44 20.88
CA TYR A 528 -36.86 -4.27 21.22
C TYR A 528 -36.07 -2.98 21.59
N GLY A 529 -34.97 -2.68 20.88
CA GLY A 529 -34.22 -1.44 21.14
C GLY A 529 -33.56 -1.37 22.53
N GLY A 530 -33.40 -2.51 23.22
CA GLY A 530 -32.70 -2.57 24.48
C GLY A 530 -31.23 -2.13 24.34
N LYS A 531 -30.71 -1.44 25.36
CA LYS A 531 -29.32 -0.92 25.40
C LYS A 531 -28.24 -2.01 25.41
N ASN A 532 -28.60 -3.27 25.69
CA ASN A 532 -27.66 -4.38 25.80
C ASN A 532 -27.77 -5.33 24.61
N ALA A 533 -26.73 -5.36 23.78
CA ALA A 533 -26.60 -6.34 22.70
C ALA A 533 -26.45 -7.75 23.29
N LYS A 534 -27.30 -8.67 22.84
CA LYS A 534 -27.19 -10.11 23.10
C LYS A 534 -26.46 -10.76 21.93
N THR A 535 -25.86 -11.93 22.16
CA THR A 535 -25.18 -12.70 21.11
C THR A 535 -25.83 -14.06 20.92
N VAL A 536 -25.82 -14.53 19.69
CA VAL A 536 -26.15 -15.91 19.30
C VAL A 536 -24.97 -16.50 18.54
N ARG A 537 -24.79 -17.82 18.63
CA ARG A 537 -23.81 -18.53 17.82
C ARG A 537 -24.50 -19.00 16.53
N ARG A 538 -24.08 -18.47 15.38
CA ARG A 538 -24.57 -18.89 14.06
C ARG A 538 -23.64 -19.91 13.44
N GLN A 539 -24.20 -21.00 12.93
CA GLN A 539 -23.50 -21.98 12.08
C GLN A 539 -23.94 -21.85 10.62
N GLN A 540 -23.00 -21.59 9.72
CA GLN A 540 -23.23 -21.48 8.27
C GLN A 540 -21.90 -21.58 7.50
N VAL A 541 -21.94 -21.92 6.22
CA VAL A 541 -20.77 -21.85 5.34
C VAL A 541 -20.39 -20.39 5.03
N ALA A 542 -19.10 -20.11 5.05
CA ALA A 542 -18.52 -18.77 4.87
C ALA A 542 -18.50 -18.29 3.40
N ILE A 543 -19.64 -18.33 2.70
CA ILE A 543 -19.75 -17.86 1.31
C ILE A 543 -20.95 -16.96 1.11
N VAL A 544 -20.81 -16.00 0.19
CA VAL A 544 -21.89 -15.12 -0.27
C VAL A 544 -21.91 -15.12 -1.81
N PRO A 545 -23.07 -14.94 -2.46
CA PRO A 545 -23.10 -14.69 -3.90
C PRO A 545 -22.24 -13.49 -4.28
N ALA A 546 -21.63 -13.51 -5.47
CA ALA A 546 -20.63 -12.54 -5.89
C ALA A 546 -20.96 -11.83 -7.22
N PHE A 547 -22.22 -11.45 -7.40
CA PHE A 547 -22.66 -10.58 -8.50
C PHE A 547 -22.46 -9.11 -8.15
N ALA A 548 -22.72 -8.76 -6.89
CA ALA A 548 -22.52 -7.42 -6.35
C ALA A 548 -21.50 -7.42 -5.20
N MET A 549 -20.73 -6.34 -5.09
CA MET A 549 -19.77 -6.09 -4.03
C MET A 549 -19.90 -4.67 -3.47
N THR A 550 -19.33 -4.43 -2.29
CA THR A 550 -19.29 -3.07 -1.73
C THR A 550 -18.11 -2.25 -2.29
N ALA A 551 -18.24 -0.92 -2.32
CA ALA A 551 -17.14 -0.02 -2.73
C ALA A 551 -15.83 -0.31 -1.97
N HIS A 552 -15.92 -0.56 -0.66
CA HIS A 552 -14.79 -0.94 0.18
C HIS A 552 -14.05 -2.18 -0.35
N ARG A 553 -14.77 -3.17 -0.89
CA ARG A 553 -14.18 -4.40 -1.45
C ARG A 553 -13.64 -4.21 -2.85
N ALA A 554 -14.25 -3.31 -3.63
CA ALA A 554 -13.81 -2.98 -4.97
C ALA A 554 -12.53 -2.14 -5.00
N GLN A 555 -12.21 -1.44 -3.91
CA GLN A 555 -10.99 -0.63 -3.78
C GLN A 555 -9.74 -1.45 -4.13
N GLY A 556 -8.79 -0.82 -4.82
CA GLY A 556 -7.61 -1.48 -5.39
C GLY A 556 -7.84 -2.29 -6.67
N GLN A 557 -9.07 -2.64 -7.05
CA GLN A 557 -9.35 -3.45 -8.25
C GLN A 557 -9.47 -2.60 -9.52
N THR A 558 -9.23 -3.20 -10.69
CA THR A 558 -9.45 -2.61 -12.01
C THR A 558 -10.44 -3.49 -12.77
N MET A 559 -11.40 -2.88 -13.46
CA MET A 559 -12.49 -3.58 -14.14
C MET A 559 -12.72 -2.99 -15.52
N GLU A 560 -12.78 -3.84 -16.54
CA GLU A 560 -13.10 -3.41 -17.91
C GLU A 560 -14.55 -2.97 -18.05
N ASN A 561 -15.48 -3.73 -17.45
CA ASN A 561 -16.90 -3.43 -17.44
C ASN A 561 -17.41 -3.47 -15.99
N VAL A 562 -18.07 -2.41 -15.55
CA VAL A 562 -18.58 -2.29 -14.18
C VAL A 562 -19.89 -1.49 -14.13
N ILE A 563 -20.79 -1.94 -13.25
CA ILE A 563 -22.06 -1.25 -12.99
C ILE A 563 -21.99 -0.67 -11.58
N VAL A 564 -22.29 0.62 -11.40
CA VAL A 564 -22.17 1.31 -10.12
C VAL A 564 -23.51 1.87 -9.65
N ASP A 565 -23.83 1.75 -8.36
CA ASP A 565 -25.01 2.39 -7.75
C ASP A 565 -24.61 3.64 -6.95
N LEU A 566 -24.48 4.77 -7.67
CA LEU A 566 -24.12 6.05 -7.08
C LEU A 566 -25.16 6.57 -6.09
N GLN A 567 -26.44 6.20 -6.26
CA GLN A 567 -27.50 6.62 -5.35
C GLN A 567 -27.33 6.01 -3.96
N SER A 568 -26.73 4.82 -3.85
CA SER A 568 -26.42 4.19 -2.56
C SER A 568 -25.29 4.88 -1.80
N CYS A 569 -24.48 5.74 -2.45
CA CYS A 569 -23.34 6.37 -1.81
C CYS A 569 -23.76 7.28 -0.65
N SER A 570 -23.11 7.12 0.49
CA SER A 570 -23.23 8.04 1.63
C SER A 570 -22.28 9.24 1.54
N SER A 571 -21.29 9.18 0.65
CA SER A 571 -20.21 10.16 0.54
C SER A 571 -19.60 10.17 -0.86
N THR A 572 -18.92 11.25 -1.21
CA THR A 572 -18.25 11.42 -2.50
C THR A 572 -17.04 10.50 -2.64
N GLU A 573 -16.39 10.14 -1.53
CA GLU A 573 -15.34 9.11 -1.44
C GLU A 573 -15.81 7.79 -2.07
N SER A 574 -17.01 7.33 -1.69
CA SER A 574 -17.60 6.10 -2.20
C SER A 574 -17.84 6.18 -3.70
N ALA A 575 -18.39 7.30 -4.18
CA ALA A 575 -18.62 7.53 -5.60
C ALA A 575 -17.29 7.51 -6.39
N TYR A 576 -16.26 8.21 -5.90
CA TYR A 576 -14.92 8.20 -6.48
C TYR A 576 -14.33 6.79 -6.56
N VAL A 577 -14.40 6.01 -5.48
CA VAL A 577 -13.89 4.63 -5.48
C VAL A 577 -14.62 3.76 -6.49
N MET A 578 -15.95 3.86 -6.57
CA MET A 578 -16.76 3.08 -7.51
C MET A 578 -16.43 3.39 -8.98
N VAL A 579 -16.47 4.67 -9.36
CA VAL A 579 -16.29 5.11 -10.76
C VAL A 579 -14.84 4.87 -11.21
N SER A 580 -13.85 5.09 -10.33
CA SER A 580 -12.42 4.89 -10.64
C SER A 580 -12.00 3.42 -10.83
N ARG A 581 -12.91 2.46 -10.71
CA ARG A 581 -12.65 1.05 -11.04
C ARG A 581 -12.69 0.79 -12.53
N ALA A 582 -13.50 1.56 -13.27
CA ALA A 582 -13.63 1.44 -14.71
C ALA A 582 -12.36 1.91 -15.42
N THR A 583 -11.98 1.21 -16.49
CA THR A 583 -10.85 1.57 -17.36
C THR A 583 -11.21 2.62 -18.41
N SER A 584 -12.48 2.74 -18.78
CA SER A 584 -13.01 3.71 -19.73
C SER A 584 -14.42 4.13 -19.36
N LEU A 585 -14.90 5.23 -19.94
CA LEU A 585 -16.30 5.64 -19.76
C LEU A 585 -17.27 4.66 -20.41
N ASP A 586 -16.88 4.00 -21.50
CA ASP A 586 -17.70 2.96 -22.15
C ASP A 586 -17.83 1.70 -21.31
N GLY A 587 -16.81 1.39 -20.50
CA GLY A 587 -16.82 0.30 -19.53
C GLY A 587 -17.61 0.60 -18.24
N LEU A 588 -18.35 1.70 -18.19
CA LEU A 588 -19.10 2.14 -17.00
C LEU A 588 -20.59 2.29 -17.29
N PHE A 589 -21.41 1.62 -16.49
CA PHE A 589 -22.84 1.92 -16.36
C PHE A 589 -23.22 2.34 -14.94
N VAL A 590 -24.22 3.20 -14.83
CA VAL A 590 -24.83 3.61 -13.57
C VAL A 590 -26.16 2.87 -13.42
N LEU A 591 -26.34 2.17 -12.30
CA LEU A 591 -27.48 1.25 -12.11
C LEU A 591 -28.84 1.96 -12.15
N ARG A 592 -28.91 3.20 -11.67
CA ARG A 592 -30.15 3.99 -11.54
C ARG A 592 -29.82 5.48 -11.41
N HIS A 593 -30.81 6.33 -11.64
CA HIS A 593 -30.70 7.76 -11.37
C HIS A 593 -30.27 8.03 -9.93
N PHE A 594 -29.45 9.09 -9.76
CA PHE A 594 -28.88 9.50 -8.49
C PHE A 594 -28.94 11.02 -8.36
N ALA A 595 -28.86 11.52 -7.13
CA ALA A 595 -28.91 12.96 -6.87
C ALA A 595 -27.54 13.63 -7.07
N PRO A 596 -27.45 14.87 -7.61
CA PRO A 596 -26.17 15.55 -7.86
C PRO A 596 -25.27 15.68 -6.63
N GLU A 597 -25.85 15.75 -5.42
CA GLU A 597 -25.11 15.88 -4.17
C GLU A 597 -24.21 14.67 -3.86
N LYS A 598 -24.44 13.53 -4.54
CA LYS A 598 -23.62 12.33 -4.42
C LYS A 598 -22.20 12.51 -4.99
N ILE A 599 -22.01 13.49 -5.88
CA ILE A 599 -20.73 13.76 -6.55
C ILE A 599 -20.19 15.17 -6.27
N THR A 600 -20.98 16.06 -5.66
CA THR A 600 -20.61 17.46 -5.36
C THR A 600 -20.40 17.75 -3.88
N GLY A 601 -20.32 16.72 -3.03
CA GLY A 601 -20.24 16.87 -1.57
C GLY A 601 -18.95 17.51 -1.02
N GLY A 602 -17.96 17.81 -1.87
CA GLY A 602 -16.65 18.34 -1.48
C GLY A 602 -15.89 17.44 -0.49
N ARG A 603 -14.67 17.87 -0.12
CA ARG A 603 -13.87 17.19 0.90
C ARG A 603 -13.91 17.89 2.25
N THR A 604 -13.73 17.11 3.32
CA THR A 604 -13.66 17.63 4.69
C THR A 604 -12.45 18.54 4.87
N ASP A 605 -12.54 19.49 5.80
CA ASP A 605 -11.42 20.40 6.08
C ASP A 605 -10.21 19.65 6.62
N GLU A 606 -10.41 18.59 7.41
CA GLU A 606 -9.34 17.71 7.91
C GLU A 606 -8.56 17.07 6.76
N TYR A 607 -9.26 16.58 5.72
CA TYR A 607 -8.63 16.03 4.53
C TYR A 607 -7.83 17.10 3.79
N LYS A 608 -8.40 18.30 3.58
CA LYS A 608 -7.73 19.38 2.83
C LYS A 608 -6.44 19.82 3.52
N ILE A 609 -6.49 19.98 4.85
CA ILE A 609 -5.32 20.32 5.67
C ILE A 609 -4.24 19.24 5.53
N GLU A 610 -4.62 17.97 5.65
CA GLU A 610 -3.67 16.88 5.52
C GLU A 610 -3.09 16.76 4.10
N SER A 611 -3.92 16.94 3.07
CA SER A 611 -3.48 16.93 1.67
C SER A 611 -2.46 18.04 1.41
N ALA A 612 -2.70 19.26 1.92
CA ALA A 612 -1.74 20.35 1.82
C ALA A 612 -0.42 20.03 2.57
N ARG A 613 -0.51 19.42 3.75
CA ARG A 613 0.67 18.97 4.50
C ARG A 613 1.47 17.94 3.74
N MET A 614 0.82 16.91 3.17
CA MET A 614 1.49 15.85 2.41
C MET A 614 2.12 16.38 1.13
N HIS A 615 1.45 17.30 0.45
CA HIS A 615 2.00 18.00 -0.70
C HIS A 615 3.28 18.78 -0.35
N ALA A 616 3.27 19.53 0.77
CA ALA A 616 4.47 20.23 1.24
C ALA A 616 5.63 19.28 1.57
N VAL A 617 5.34 18.10 2.16
CA VAL A 617 6.37 17.06 2.42
C VAL A 617 6.89 16.47 1.11
N ALA A 618 6.03 16.30 0.10
CA ALA A 618 6.42 15.79 -1.22
C ALA A 618 7.33 16.77 -1.96
N LEU A 619 7.05 18.07 -1.89
CA LEU A 619 7.92 19.11 -2.45
C LEU A 619 9.28 19.11 -1.76
N LYS A 620 9.34 19.05 -0.43
CA LYS A 620 10.61 18.94 0.31
C LYS A 620 11.43 17.71 -0.10
N SER A 621 10.76 16.58 -0.28
CA SER A 621 11.40 15.35 -0.74
C SER A 621 11.94 15.51 -2.17
N THR A 622 11.19 16.19 -3.05
CA THR A 622 11.63 16.50 -4.41
C THR A 622 12.84 17.45 -4.41
N THR A 623 12.87 18.44 -3.53
CA THR A 623 14.06 19.31 -3.34
C THR A 623 15.29 18.54 -2.88
N GLN A 624 15.12 17.46 -2.10
CA GLN A 624 16.24 16.68 -1.59
C GLN A 624 16.74 15.61 -2.55
N TYR A 625 15.84 14.92 -3.26
CA TYR A 625 16.17 13.72 -4.04
C TYR A 625 15.88 13.84 -5.54
N GLY A 626 15.24 14.93 -5.97
CA GLY A 626 14.92 15.19 -7.37
C GLY A 626 16.16 15.49 -8.22
N THR A 627 15.97 15.52 -9.53
CA THR A 627 16.95 16.07 -10.47
C THR A 627 17.13 17.58 -10.25
N PRO A 628 18.25 18.20 -10.67
CA PRO A 628 18.47 19.63 -10.46
C PRO A 628 17.32 20.53 -10.94
N GLU A 629 16.68 20.16 -12.05
CA GLU A 629 15.51 20.87 -12.59
C GLU A 629 14.28 20.72 -11.67
N GLU A 630 13.97 19.49 -11.24
CA GLU A 630 12.87 19.21 -10.30
C GLU A 630 13.10 19.89 -8.94
N GLN A 631 14.35 19.95 -8.47
CA GLN A 631 14.70 20.60 -7.21
C GLN A 631 14.44 22.10 -7.24
N VAL A 632 14.77 22.78 -8.34
CA VAL A 632 14.51 24.22 -8.53
C VAL A 632 13.01 24.48 -8.57
N GLN A 633 12.26 23.69 -9.34
CA GLN A 633 10.82 23.84 -9.45
C GLN A 633 10.11 23.61 -8.10
N ALA A 634 10.46 22.53 -7.40
CA ALA A 634 9.88 22.21 -6.10
C ALA A 634 10.21 23.27 -5.04
N SER A 635 11.42 23.83 -5.07
CA SER A 635 11.82 24.90 -4.14
C SER A 635 11.04 26.19 -4.37
N ALA A 636 10.76 26.54 -5.63
CA ALA A 636 9.95 27.71 -5.97
C ALA A 636 8.49 27.54 -5.52
N GLU A 637 7.91 26.35 -5.73
CA GLU A 637 6.55 26.03 -5.31
C GLU A 637 6.41 26.01 -3.77
N LEU A 638 7.37 25.39 -3.08
CA LEU A 638 7.42 25.35 -1.62
C LEU A 638 7.49 26.75 -1.01
N ALA A 639 8.22 27.68 -1.63
CA ALA A 639 8.30 29.07 -1.20
C ALA A 639 6.99 29.87 -1.39
N GLY A 640 6.15 29.47 -2.34
CA GLY A 640 4.81 30.05 -2.53
C GLY A 640 3.80 29.54 -1.49
N ILE A 641 4.03 28.33 -1.00
CA ILE A 641 3.18 27.66 -0.01
C ILE A 641 3.55 28.13 1.41
N ILE A 642 4.83 28.24 1.76
CA ILE A 642 5.34 28.68 3.07
C ILE A 642 5.76 30.17 3.04
N PRO A 643 5.02 31.09 3.69
CA PRO A 643 5.45 32.47 3.86
C PRO A 643 6.86 32.59 4.48
N SER A 644 7.68 33.51 3.98
CA SER A 644 9.05 33.70 4.47
C SER A 644 9.09 33.93 5.98
N ALA A 645 10.16 33.44 6.64
CA ALA A 645 10.35 33.48 8.09
C ALA A 645 10.18 34.86 8.78
N LYS A 646 10.15 35.96 8.01
CA LYS A 646 9.93 37.33 8.49
C LYS A 646 8.47 37.64 8.88
N SER A 647 7.51 36.76 8.59
CA SER A 647 6.07 36.97 8.91
C SER A 647 5.50 36.02 9.98
N ARG A 648 6.34 35.30 10.74
CA ARG A 648 5.85 34.44 11.84
C ARG A 648 5.19 35.31 12.93
N PRO A 649 3.91 35.09 13.29
CA PRO A 649 3.32 35.77 14.43
C PRO A 649 4.03 35.32 15.72
N SER A 650 4.23 36.25 16.66
CA SER A 650 4.83 35.95 17.97
C SER A 650 4.02 34.88 18.71
N GLN A 651 4.69 33.99 19.46
CA GLN A 651 4.08 32.89 20.23
C GLN A 651 2.89 33.32 21.10
N THR A 652 2.88 34.58 21.55
CA THR A 652 1.81 35.18 22.36
C THR A 652 0.49 35.42 21.60
N LYS A 653 0.52 35.62 20.27
CA LYS A 653 -0.70 35.82 19.45
C LYS A 653 -1.39 34.52 19.03
N LEU A 654 -0.68 33.38 19.07
CA LEU A 654 -1.23 32.06 18.75
C LEU A 654 -2.26 31.60 19.78
N GLY A 655 -1.98 31.83 21.07
CA GLY A 655 -2.86 31.42 22.18
C GLY A 655 -4.19 32.20 22.26
N SER A 656 -4.26 33.40 21.69
CA SER A 656 -5.49 34.21 21.65
C SER A 656 -6.43 33.86 20.49
N ALA A 657 -5.89 33.38 19.35
CA ALA A 657 -6.69 32.99 18.19
C ALA A 657 -7.51 31.70 18.44
N ILE A 658 -6.99 30.79 19.28
CA ILE A 658 -7.63 29.50 19.61
C ILE A 658 -8.87 29.67 20.50
N LYS A 659 -8.98 30.77 21.26
CA LYS A 659 -10.13 31.01 22.15
C LYS A 659 -11.37 31.55 21.43
N ALA A 660 -11.25 31.95 20.16
CA ALA A 660 -12.33 32.56 19.41
C ALA A 660 -12.49 31.88 18.04
N ASN A 661 -13.20 30.74 17.99
CA ASN A 661 -14.15 30.49 16.89
C ASN A 661 -15.01 29.23 17.12
N PRO A 662 -16.34 29.31 16.98
CA PRO A 662 -17.22 28.14 16.85
C PRO A 662 -17.16 27.57 15.41
N PRO A 663 -17.61 26.32 15.18
CA PRO A 663 -17.53 25.67 13.87
C PRO A 663 -18.75 26.05 13.01
N ARG A 664 -18.56 26.67 11.83
CA ARG A 664 -19.43 26.58 10.62
C ARG A 664 -19.20 27.57 9.46
N ALA A 665 -18.13 28.37 9.42
CA ALA A 665 -17.85 29.21 8.25
C ALA A 665 -16.91 28.50 7.25
N LYS A 666 -17.23 28.59 5.94
CA LYS A 666 -16.29 28.25 4.86
C LYS A 666 -15.06 29.14 5.00
N ARG A 667 -13.90 28.55 5.32
CA ARG A 667 -12.63 29.27 5.47
C ARG A 667 -12.07 29.68 4.12
N THR A 668 -11.39 30.83 4.09
CA THR A 668 -10.74 31.36 2.89
C THR A 668 -9.37 30.70 2.67
N GLU A 669 -8.88 30.69 1.42
CA GLU A 669 -7.59 30.11 1.03
C GLU A 669 -6.41 30.73 1.81
N GLN A 670 -6.52 32.02 2.15
CA GLN A 670 -5.50 32.76 2.89
C GLN A 670 -5.43 32.36 4.38
N GLU A 671 -6.56 31.96 4.98
CA GLU A 671 -6.61 31.41 6.33
C GLU A 671 -5.97 30.01 6.37
N LEU A 672 -6.20 29.18 5.35
CA LEU A 672 -5.57 27.85 5.21
C LEU A 672 -4.04 27.93 5.07
N ARG A 673 -3.51 28.94 4.36
CA ARG A 673 -2.05 29.18 4.25
C ARG A 673 -1.41 29.58 5.58
N THR A 674 -2.14 30.30 6.42
CA THR A 674 -1.67 30.71 7.75
C THR A 674 -1.63 29.52 8.70
N ASP A 675 -2.63 28.64 8.64
CA ASP A 675 -2.67 27.37 9.38
C ASP A 675 -1.48 26.46 9.01
N MET A 676 -0.97 26.53 7.78
CA MET A 676 0.13 25.66 7.34
C MET A 676 1.50 26.03 7.95
N VAL A 677 1.79 27.33 8.15
CA VAL A 677 2.98 27.77 8.92
C VAL A 677 2.90 27.29 10.36
N VAL A 678 1.69 27.27 10.91
CA VAL A 678 1.40 26.75 12.24
C VAL A 678 1.64 25.23 12.26
N ILE A 679 1.11 24.49 11.28
CA ILE A 679 1.29 23.04 11.15
C ILE A 679 2.78 22.64 11.10
N GLU A 680 3.63 23.34 10.35
CA GLU A 680 5.08 23.02 10.34
C GLU A 680 5.74 23.23 11.71
N ALA A 681 5.42 24.32 12.40
CA ALA A 681 5.93 24.57 13.75
C ALA A 681 5.43 23.50 14.74
N TYR A 682 4.18 23.07 14.59
CA TYR A 682 3.57 22.00 15.38
C TYR A 682 4.13 20.61 15.03
N GLN A 683 4.50 20.33 13.78
CA GLN A 683 5.17 19.08 13.37
C GLN A 683 6.54 18.97 14.01
N ASP A 684 7.32 20.05 13.94
CA ASP A 684 8.65 20.11 14.53
C ASP A 684 8.57 19.97 16.06
N GLN A 685 7.52 20.54 16.66
CA GLN A 685 7.22 20.40 18.08
C GLN A 685 6.70 19.01 18.44
N ALA A 686 5.80 18.40 17.66
CA ALA A 686 5.25 17.06 17.86
C ALA A 686 6.32 15.98 17.67
N ARG A 687 7.22 16.16 16.69
CA ARG A 687 8.43 15.35 16.50
C ARG A 687 9.33 15.45 17.73
N LYS A 688 9.65 16.67 18.18
CA LYS A 688 10.44 16.90 19.40
C LYS A 688 9.77 16.35 20.66
N ILE A 689 8.45 16.42 20.78
CA ILE A 689 7.68 15.84 21.90
C ILE A 689 7.76 14.33 21.85
N TYR A 690 7.50 13.73 20.69
CA TYR A 690 7.57 12.28 20.54
C TYR A 690 8.98 11.74 20.82
N GLU A 691 10.02 12.39 20.28
CA GLU A 691 11.43 12.09 20.55
C GLU A 691 11.83 12.32 22.02
N ARG A 692 11.23 13.30 22.73
CA ARG A 692 11.52 13.60 24.15
C ARG A 692 10.72 12.77 25.15
N THR A 693 9.49 12.41 24.82
CA THR A 693 8.52 11.84 25.76
C THR A 693 8.49 10.31 25.72
N ILE A 694 8.77 9.71 24.55
CA ILE A 694 8.62 8.25 24.35
C ILE A 694 9.97 7.53 24.20
N VAL A 695 11.04 8.18 23.76
CA VAL A 695 12.40 7.57 23.78
C VAL A 695 12.97 7.67 25.20
N PRO A 696 13.18 6.56 25.94
CA PRO A 696 13.87 6.64 27.21
C PRO A 696 15.34 6.98 26.93
N ARG A 697 15.90 7.98 27.63
CA ARG A 697 17.36 8.13 27.72
C ARG A 697 17.92 6.79 28.21
N SER A 698 18.70 6.11 27.37
CA SER A 698 19.43 4.88 27.70
C SER A 698 20.44 5.17 28.81
N LYS A 699 19.99 5.11 30.06
CA LYS A 699 20.85 5.01 31.23
C LYS A 699 20.30 3.93 32.14
N LYS A 700 20.40 2.67 31.73
CA LYS A 700 20.39 1.55 32.67
C LYS A 700 21.81 1.02 32.80
N ARG A 701 22.42 1.31 33.95
CA ARG A 701 23.58 0.56 34.46
C ARG A 701 23.21 -0.94 34.54
N PRO A 702 24.13 -1.86 34.30
CA PRO A 702 23.85 -3.28 34.44
C PRO A 702 23.49 -3.59 35.91
N ARG A 703 22.32 -4.18 36.14
CA ARG A 703 21.95 -4.77 37.44
C ARG A 703 22.12 -6.28 37.32
N ALA A 704 22.80 -6.85 38.32
CA ALA A 704 23.04 -8.28 38.49
C ALA A 704 21.73 -9.10 38.49
N PRO A 705 21.77 -10.40 38.13
CA PRO A 705 20.59 -11.23 37.99
C PRO A 705 19.98 -11.51 39.38
N ASN A 706 18.71 -11.18 39.55
CA ASN A 706 17.94 -11.59 40.72
C ASN A 706 16.78 -12.49 40.27
N ASN A 707 16.77 -13.70 40.82
CA ASN A 707 15.82 -14.76 40.53
C ASN A 707 14.40 -14.41 41.01
N GLY A 708 13.40 -14.77 40.19
CA GLY A 708 12.03 -15.00 40.66
C GLY A 708 11.16 -13.76 40.91
N ALA A 709 10.83 -13.00 39.87
CA ALA A 709 9.63 -12.16 39.85
C ALA A 709 9.10 -12.06 38.43
N GLN A 710 7.80 -12.33 38.24
CA GLN A 710 7.08 -12.09 36.98
C GLN A 710 7.40 -10.70 36.46
N GLN A 711 8.03 -10.62 35.29
CA GLN A 711 8.34 -9.36 34.63
C GLN A 711 7.03 -8.70 34.19
N ALA A 712 6.53 -7.77 35.01
CA ALA A 712 5.64 -6.74 34.52
C ALA A 712 6.40 -5.95 33.44
N GLY A 713 5.86 -5.91 32.21
CA GLY A 713 6.41 -5.11 31.12
C GLY A 713 6.61 -3.64 31.52
N PRO A 714 7.41 -2.87 30.76
CA PRO A 714 7.75 -1.49 31.12
C PRO A 714 6.48 -0.67 31.40
N PRO A 715 6.47 0.20 32.44
CA PRO A 715 5.29 0.97 32.78
C PRO A 715 4.93 1.89 31.61
N ARG A 716 3.80 1.61 30.96
CA ARG A 716 3.18 2.47 29.94
C ARG A 716 3.00 3.88 30.51
N LYS A 717 3.88 4.83 30.15
CA LYS A 717 3.71 6.23 30.55
C LYS A 717 2.49 6.78 29.81
N ARG A 718 1.45 7.14 30.55
CA ARG A 718 0.37 8.00 30.05
C ARG A 718 0.98 9.36 29.70
N LEU A 719 0.73 9.89 28.50
CA LEU A 719 1.06 11.27 28.17
C LEU A 719 0.42 12.20 29.21
N LYS A 720 1.21 13.07 29.82
CA LYS A 720 0.68 14.06 30.77
C LYS A 720 -0.14 15.09 30.01
N ARG A 721 -1.19 15.65 30.62
CA ARG A 721 -2.09 16.64 30.00
C ARG A 721 -1.34 17.77 29.27
N VAL A 722 -0.23 18.24 29.85
CA VAL A 722 0.66 19.27 29.28
C VAL A 722 1.31 18.85 27.95
N GLU A 723 1.66 17.57 27.78
CA GLU A 723 2.24 17.04 26.53
C GLU A 723 1.17 16.86 25.47
N VAL A 724 -0.09 16.63 25.88
CA VAL A 724 -1.20 16.54 24.94
C VAL A 724 -1.71 17.92 24.52
N ASP A 725 -1.69 18.93 25.39
CA ASP A 725 -2.05 20.32 25.07
C ASP A 725 -1.14 20.96 24.00
N SER A 726 0.05 20.40 23.74
CA SER A 726 0.94 20.80 22.64
C SER A 726 0.74 20.01 21.34
N VAL A 727 0.04 18.88 21.41
CA VAL A 727 -0.31 18.02 20.25
C VAL A 727 -1.71 18.37 19.73
N LEU A 728 -2.60 18.79 20.62
CA LEU A 728 -3.86 19.48 20.36
C LEU A 728 -3.60 20.89 19.84
#